data_AF-A0A831SPI9-F1
#
_entry.id   AF-A0A831SPI9-F1
#
_cell.length_a   1.000
_cell.length_b   1.000
_cell.length_c   1.000
_cell.angle_alpha   90.00
_cell.angle_beta   90.00
_cell.angle_gamma   90.00
#
_symmetry.space_group_name_H-M   'P 1'
#
loop_
_entity.id
_entity.type
_entity.pdbx_description
1 polymer ?
#
loop_
_entity_poly.entity_id
_entity_poly.type
_entity_poly.pdbx_seq_one_letter_code
_entity_poly.pdbx_strand_id
1 'polypeptide(L)'
;LNPTHKLRVIDCWILFLRKRQQDAVIRDIESFCERLKKEEIELPKGLLSFITDPKATSSKWIKKSFNEWDIILDKQVLFPLATNQEQIQILNCLEHSEGVVVKGPPGTGKSHTIANLICHFMAEGKRVLVSSQKDQALSVLHNMIPNELRPLCMSVLSNVRDSKEKLKRAVESITEIVTQSQPYALEEEIKELESKFDQIREQLEITRNDIQEISKAQFRYIKYQDEEFLPADLIKKIREEKQHTWLLDTPNYETKIEKSDKKEVVHIVTNPPLSDKEIEELILLRRHLIKYFNDLSYELPATNDLVDRATFYKMVKDLQKISELNKDIKDYVPSIVFKNESEELINQALKVLKEAIDTYELITENWQHSLLTILQKDIFEADKIKESIEKLSPQAEKLKKLYQAQDPLQTITLPETIELEKLRIHVSDAIERLKKGKSIFNLFDLNRKRKKALKAIFINSKPPSSLKEWEDILNHIEFLKTLKELKYQWNNFAQIMNIPQLSESKIPEKDAKELLSLIKKLNAPYEYETAYLPKIKKILDSLILQADEIVTKTPIQRIYKAINLKREQSNFQNSQILLEQLKSNLYRITSSHRVHPVVNILIESLNDIHNPASIDKWGKVYEKVKTLESFKPDYEHFNKLLNK
;
A
#
# COMPACT_ATOMS: atom_id res chain seq x y z
N LEU A 1 87.78 -59.41 -75.92
CA LEU A 1 89.07 -58.89 -76.42
C LEU A 1 89.73 -59.99 -77.25
N ASN A 2 89.69 -59.88 -78.58
CA ASN A 2 90.65 -60.59 -79.44
C ASN A 2 92.00 -59.89 -79.26
N PRO A 3 93.06 -60.56 -78.78
CA PRO A 3 94.33 -59.91 -78.54
C PRO A 3 95.06 -59.69 -79.86
N THR A 4 94.91 -58.51 -80.43
CA THR A 4 95.68 -58.02 -81.57
C THR A 4 97.00 -57.39 -81.10
N HIS A 5 98.11 -57.95 -81.60
CA HIS A 5 99.46 -57.37 -81.78
C HIS A 5 100.21 -56.65 -80.65
N LYS A 6 99.77 -56.65 -79.39
CA LYS A 6 100.52 -56.00 -78.28
C LYS A 6 100.77 -56.84 -77.03
N LEU A 7 100.60 -58.16 -77.08
CA LEU A 7 101.01 -59.02 -75.98
C LEU A 7 102.53 -59.29 -76.09
N ARG A 8 103.32 -58.71 -75.19
CA ARG A 8 104.74 -59.04 -75.02
C ARG A 8 104.92 -59.76 -73.68
N VAL A 9 105.32 -61.02 -73.72
CA VAL A 9 105.74 -61.78 -72.54
C VAL A 9 107.23 -61.48 -72.34
N ILE A 10 107.61 -61.04 -71.15
CA ILE A 10 108.97 -60.68 -70.79
C ILE A 10 109.32 -61.43 -69.50
N ASP A 11 110.46 -62.11 -69.48
CA ASP A 11 110.95 -62.91 -68.33
C ASP A 11 111.74 -62.05 -67.33
N CYS A 12 111.23 -60.85 -67.04
CA CYS A 12 111.86 -59.93 -66.10
C CYS A 12 110.81 -59.27 -65.19
N TRP A 13 111.28 -58.81 -64.03
CA TRP A 13 110.42 -58.11 -63.07
C TRP A 13 109.97 -56.76 -63.64
N ILE A 14 108.67 -56.56 -63.76
CA ILE A 14 108.07 -55.28 -64.17
C ILE A 14 107.48 -54.60 -62.94
N LEU A 15 107.96 -53.40 -62.64
CA LEU A 15 107.39 -52.56 -61.60
C LEU A 15 106.26 -51.69 -62.18
N PHE A 16 105.01 -51.98 -61.83
CA PHE A 16 103.87 -51.15 -62.22
C PHE A 16 103.70 -49.99 -61.25
N LEU A 17 104.27 -48.83 -61.60
CA LEU A 17 103.99 -47.56 -60.92
C LEU A 17 102.71 -46.93 -61.47
N ARG A 18 101.62 -47.08 -60.72
CA ARG A 18 100.39 -46.29 -60.96
C ARG A 18 100.42 -45.09 -60.03
N LYS A 19 100.41 -43.86 -60.58
CA LYS A 19 100.16 -42.65 -59.81
C LYS A 19 98.81 -42.84 -59.10
N ARG A 20 98.83 -42.90 -57.76
CA ARG A 20 97.59 -42.95 -56.96
C ARG A 20 96.77 -41.75 -57.44
N GLN A 21 95.61 -42.00 -58.06
CA GLN A 21 94.76 -40.89 -58.50
C GLN A 21 94.54 -40.03 -57.27
N GLN A 22 94.98 -38.76 -57.32
CA GLN A 22 94.68 -37.80 -56.27
C GLN A 22 93.19 -37.92 -55.97
N ASP A 23 92.87 -38.10 -54.69
CA ASP A 23 91.51 -38.23 -54.19
C ASP A 23 90.66 -37.18 -54.90
N ALA A 24 89.49 -37.58 -55.41
CA ALA A 24 88.59 -36.67 -56.13
C ALA A 24 88.39 -35.35 -55.36
N VAL A 25 88.34 -35.46 -54.03
CA VAL A 25 88.29 -34.34 -53.08
C VAL A 25 89.44 -33.34 -53.23
N ILE A 26 90.69 -33.81 -53.37
CA ILE A 26 91.85 -32.92 -53.51
C ILE A 26 91.76 -32.14 -54.82
N ARG A 27 91.38 -32.81 -55.91
CA ARG A 27 91.20 -32.16 -57.22
C ARG A 27 90.04 -31.16 -57.21
N ASP A 28 88.95 -31.49 -56.52
CA ASP A 28 87.82 -30.58 -56.36
C ASP A 28 88.20 -29.34 -55.53
N ILE A 29 88.98 -29.50 -54.45
CA ILE A 29 89.51 -28.38 -53.65
C ILE A 29 90.46 -27.52 -54.49
N GLU A 30 91.41 -28.13 -55.21
CA GLU A 30 92.34 -27.41 -56.08
C GLU A 30 91.58 -26.62 -57.16
N SER A 31 90.58 -27.24 -57.81
CA SER A 31 89.72 -26.58 -58.79
C SER A 31 88.93 -25.42 -58.17
N PHE A 32 88.38 -25.59 -56.96
CA PHE A 32 87.69 -24.52 -56.24
C PHE A 32 88.63 -23.35 -55.92
N CYS A 33 89.84 -23.62 -55.43
CA CYS A 33 90.85 -22.60 -55.18
C CYS A 33 91.28 -21.85 -56.45
N GLU A 34 91.44 -22.54 -57.58
CA GLU A 34 91.75 -21.90 -58.85
C GLU A 34 90.63 -20.97 -59.32
N ARG A 35 89.38 -21.42 -59.23
CA ARG A 35 88.21 -20.63 -59.62
C ARG A 35 88.02 -19.40 -58.72
N LEU A 36 88.31 -19.53 -57.41
CA LEU A 36 88.32 -18.38 -56.49
C LEU A 36 89.38 -17.33 -56.87
N LYS A 37 90.60 -17.76 -57.23
CA LYS A 37 91.68 -16.84 -57.64
C LYS A 37 91.36 -16.05 -58.91
N LYS A 38 90.53 -16.62 -59.79
CA LYS A 38 90.10 -15.99 -61.04
C LYS A 38 88.85 -15.12 -60.88
N GLU A 39 88.34 -14.95 -59.65
CA GLU A 39 87.09 -14.24 -59.36
C GLU A 39 85.87 -14.81 -60.13
N GLU A 40 85.93 -16.08 -60.56
CA GLU A 40 84.83 -16.75 -61.27
C GLU A 40 83.69 -17.20 -60.34
N ILE A 41 83.86 -17.04 -59.02
CA ILE A 41 82.92 -17.48 -57.99
C ILE A 41 82.65 -16.31 -57.04
N GLU A 42 81.39 -15.87 -56.98
CA GLU A 42 80.91 -15.05 -55.88
C GLU A 42 80.71 -15.92 -54.64
N LEU A 43 81.40 -15.57 -53.54
CA LEU A 43 81.25 -16.28 -52.27
C LEU A 43 79.89 -15.95 -51.63
N PRO A 44 79.15 -16.97 -51.13
CA PRO A 44 77.94 -16.72 -50.36
C PRO A 44 78.24 -15.84 -49.16
N LYS A 45 77.32 -14.92 -48.83
CA LYS A 45 77.52 -13.97 -47.74
C LYS A 45 77.86 -14.64 -46.40
N GLY A 46 77.21 -15.77 -46.09
CA GLY A 46 77.56 -16.58 -44.91
C GLY A 46 79.00 -17.06 -44.87
N LEU A 47 79.59 -17.47 -46.00
CA LEU A 47 81.01 -17.84 -46.07
C LEU A 47 81.92 -16.61 -45.92
N LEU A 48 81.54 -15.49 -46.54
CA LEU A 48 82.24 -14.20 -46.36
C LEU A 48 82.26 -13.79 -44.88
N SER A 49 81.15 -13.95 -44.16
CA SER A 49 81.02 -13.61 -42.74
C SER A 49 81.98 -14.40 -41.82
N PHE A 50 82.43 -15.59 -42.22
CA PHE A 50 83.41 -16.37 -41.47
C PHE A 50 84.86 -15.91 -41.68
N ILE A 51 85.14 -15.23 -42.80
CA ILE A 51 86.50 -14.82 -43.19
C ILE A 51 86.73 -13.30 -43.09
N THR A 52 85.68 -12.51 -42.90
CA THR A 52 85.77 -11.06 -42.60
C THR A 52 85.90 -10.80 -41.11
N ASP A 53 86.57 -9.69 -40.74
CA ASP A 53 86.76 -9.31 -39.33
C ASP A 53 85.38 -9.00 -38.68
N PRO A 54 85.02 -9.65 -37.56
CA PRO A 54 83.76 -9.41 -36.85
C PRO A 54 83.51 -7.93 -36.50
N LYS A 55 84.57 -7.13 -36.32
CA LYS A 55 84.46 -5.71 -35.98
C LYS A 55 83.94 -4.84 -37.12
N ALA A 56 84.06 -5.30 -38.37
CA ALA A 56 83.61 -4.57 -39.55
C ALA A 56 82.10 -4.68 -39.79
N THR A 57 81.41 -5.62 -39.11
CA THR A 57 79.99 -5.92 -39.33
C THR A 57 79.24 -5.84 -37.99
N SER A 58 78.92 -4.63 -37.53
CA SER A 58 78.09 -4.46 -36.33
C SER A 58 76.61 -4.67 -36.69
N SER A 59 76.12 -5.90 -36.66
CA SER A 59 74.68 -6.15 -36.65
C SER A 59 74.14 -5.85 -35.25
N LYS A 60 73.30 -4.81 -35.14
CA LYS A 60 72.54 -4.55 -33.91
C LYS A 60 71.53 -5.69 -33.72
N TRP A 61 71.88 -6.68 -32.91
CA TRP A 61 70.94 -7.70 -32.49
C TRP A 61 69.89 -7.06 -31.58
N ILE A 62 68.68 -6.90 -32.11
CA ILE A 62 67.52 -6.55 -31.30
C ILE A 62 67.08 -7.85 -30.65
N LYS A 63 67.41 -8.02 -29.36
CA LYS A 63 66.81 -9.09 -28.54
C LYS A 63 65.31 -8.81 -28.42
N LYS A 64 64.51 -9.32 -29.35
CA LYS A 64 63.06 -9.37 -29.18
C LYS A 64 62.80 -10.26 -27.96
N SER A 65 62.24 -9.67 -26.91
CA SER A 65 61.70 -10.41 -25.79
C SER A 65 60.41 -11.05 -26.28
N PHE A 66 60.51 -12.28 -26.77
CA PHE A 66 59.31 -13.06 -27.09
C PHE A 66 58.73 -13.63 -25.80
N ASN A 67 57.42 -13.47 -25.63
CA ASN A 67 56.70 -14.25 -24.64
C ASN A 67 56.55 -15.68 -25.17
N GLU A 68 56.59 -16.70 -24.31
CA GLU A 68 56.45 -18.13 -24.70
C GLU A 68 55.25 -18.36 -25.62
N TRP A 69 54.18 -17.64 -25.32
CA TRP A 69 52.92 -17.70 -26.04
C TRP A 69 52.97 -17.08 -27.43
N ASP A 70 53.66 -15.96 -27.62
CA ASP A 70 53.77 -15.33 -28.95
C ASP A 70 54.44 -16.30 -29.94
N ILE A 71 55.27 -17.18 -29.39
CA ILE A 71 56.00 -18.19 -30.14
C ILE A 71 55.13 -19.41 -30.43
N ILE A 72 54.40 -19.92 -29.43
CA ILE A 72 53.49 -21.07 -29.62
C ILE A 72 52.40 -20.74 -30.66
N LEU A 73 52.00 -19.48 -30.73
CA LEU A 73 50.94 -19.02 -31.62
C LEU A 73 51.47 -18.71 -33.04
N ASP A 74 52.78 -18.70 -33.28
CA ASP A 74 53.36 -18.37 -34.59
C ASP A 74 53.22 -19.54 -35.58
N LYS A 75 52.41 -19.33 -36.63
CA LYS A 75 52.17 -20.33 -37.70
C LYS A 75 53.42 -20.67 -38.50
N GLN A 76 54.43 -19.79 -38.49
CA GLN A 76 55.63 -19.96 -39.30
C GLN A 76 56.59 -20.97 -38.69
N VAL A 77 56.46 -21.27 -37.39
CA VAL A 77 57.37 -22.18 -36.69
C VAL A 77 56.86 -23.63 -36.77
N LEU A 78 57.51 -24.43 -37.63
CA LEU A 78 57.12 -25.82 -37.91
C LEU A 78 58.09 -26.81 -37.24
N PHE A 79 58.00 -26.91 -35.90
CA PHE A 79 58.86 -27.77 -35.10
C PHE A 79 58.14 -29.04 -34.62
N PRO A 80 58.60 -30.24 -35.01
CA PRO A 80 57.95 -31.50 -34.62
C PRO A 80 58.22 -31.93 -33.16
N LEU A 81 59.25 -31.39 -32.52
CA LEU A 81 59.67 -31.76 -31.16
C LEU A 81 59.43 -30.59 -30.19
N ALA A 82 59.23 -30.92 -28.91
CA ALA A 82 59.06 -29.93 -27.85
C ALA A 82 60.21 -28.91 -27.86
N THR A 83 59.84 -27.63 -27.82
CA THR A 83 60.75 -26.50 -28.00
C THR A 83 60.53 -25.46 -26.89
N ASN A 84 61.59 -24.79 -26.46
CA ASN A 84 61.53 -23.66 -25.52
C ASN A 84 61.84 -22.32 -26.21
N GLN A 85 61.64 -21.20 -25.49
CA GLN A 85 61.82 -19.86 -26.04
C GLN A 85 63.22 -19.63 -26.63
N GLU A 86 64.28 -20.11 -25.97
CA GLU A 86 65.66 -19.94 -26.45
C GLU A 86 65.90 -20.66 -27.78
N GLN A 87 65.27 -21.82 -28.00
CA GLN A 87 65.39 -22.57 -29.24
C GLN A 87 64.67 -21.88 -30.41
N ILE A 88 63.52 -21.24 -30.18
CA ILE A 88 62.89 -20.43 -31.23
C ILE A 88 63.69 -19.14 -31.50
N GLN A 89 64.29 -18.54 -30.48
CA GLN A 89 65.17 -17.40 -30.69
C GLN A 89 66.32 -17.72 -31.66
N ILE A 90 66.82 -18.96 -31.67
CA ILE A 90 67.83 -19.41 -32.64
C ILE A 90 67.29 -19.33 -34.07
N LEU A 91 66.05 -19.77 -34.32
CA LEU A 91 65.41 -19.66 -35.63
C LEU A 91 65.27 -18.19 -36.07
N ASN A 92 64.70 -17.33 -35.21
CA ASN A 92 64.58 -15.91 -35.51
C ASN A 92 65.96 -15.25 -35.75
N CYS A 93 67.01 -15.69 -35.04
CA CYS A 93 68.37 -15.22 -35.32
C CYS A 93 68.84 -15.69 -36.70
N LEU A 94 68.59 -16.94 -37.09
CA LEU A 94 68.97 -17.48 -38.40
C LEU A 94 68.23 -16.80 -39.56
N GLU A 95 67.01 -16.31 -39.36
CA GLU A 95 66.29 -15.51 -40.38
C GLU A 95 66.91 -14.14 -40.62
N HIS A 96 67.51 -13.55 -39.58
CA HIS A 96 68.02 -12.18 -39.58
C HIS A 96 69.56 -12.08 -39.61
N SER A 97 70.25 -13.23 -39.66
CA SER A 97 71.71 -13.29 -39.67
C SER A 97 72.22 -14.39 -40.59
N GLU A 98 73.43 -14.19 -41.10
CA GLU A 98 74.05 -15.11 -42.06
C GLU A 98 74.62 -16.36 -41.39
N GLY A 99 74.69 -16.38 -40.05
CA GLY A 99 75.16 -17.51 -39.26
C GLY A 99 74.97 -17.30 -37.76
N VAL A 100 74.63 -18.38 -37.04
CA VAL A 100 74.39 -18.35 -35.59
C VAL A 100 75.25 -19.41 -34.90
N VAL A 101 75.98 -19.00 -33.86
CA VAL A 101 76.75 -19.92 -33.01
C VAL A 101 75.97 -20.20 -31.74
N VAL A 102 75.50 -21.45 -31.61
CA VAL A 102 74.74 -21.90 -30.44
C VAL A 102 75.68 -22.62 -29.47
N LYS A 103 75.76 -22.12 -28.23
CA LYS A 103 76.52 -22.74 -27.13
C LYS A 103 75.57 -23.21 -26.04
N GLY A 104 75.80 -24.39 -25.48
CA GLY A 104 75.05 -24.85 -24.31
C GLY A 104 75.74 -26.04 -23.61
N PRO A 105 75.48 -26.27 -22.31
CA PRO A 105 75.93 -27.46 -21.57
C PRO A 105 75.49 -28.80 -22.23
N PRO A 106 76.14 -29.94 -21.93
CA PRO A 106 75.63 -31.24 -22.40
C PRO A 106 74.21 -31.48 -21.87
N GLY A 107 73.33 -32.04 -22.72
CA GLY A 107 71.93 -32.32 -22.36
C GLY A 107 70.92 -31.18 -22.60
N THR A 108 71.35 -29.97 -22.97
CA THR A 108 70.44 -28.81 -23.19
C THR A 108 69.72 -28.79 -24.54
N GLY A 109 69.41 -29.96 -25.10
CA GLY A 109 68.57 -30.06 -26.29
C GLY A 109 69.17 -29.62 -27.63
N LYS A 110 70.48 -29.36 -27.75
CA LYS A 110 71.10 -28.91 -29.04
C LYS A 110 70.74 -29.80 -30.24
N SER A 111 70.77 -31.13 -30.07
CA SER A 111 70.37 -32.06 -31.14
C SER A 111 68.88 -31.96 -31.47
N HIS A 112 68.01 -31.75 -30.47
CA HIS A 112 66.58 -31.47 -30.68
C HIS A 112 66.38 -30.18 -31.47
N THR A 113 67.13 -29.12 -31.13
CA THR A 113 67.09 -27.85 -31.86
C THR A 113 67.49 -28.04 -33.32
N ILE A 114 68.56 -28.79 -33.60
CA ILE A 114 69.00 -29.05 -34.97
C ILE A 114 67.93 -29.85 -35.74
N ALA A 115 67.32 -30.86 -35.12
CA ALA A 115 66.25 -31.64 -35.74
C ALA A 115 65.04 -30.76 -36.10
N ASN A 116 64.61 -29.90 -35.17
CA ASN A 116 63.52 -28.95 -35.40
C ASN A 116 63.83 -27.96 -36.53
N LEU A 117 65.05 -27.40 -36.57
CA LEU A 117 65.47 -26.50 -37.66
C LEU A 117 65.51 -27.21 -39.02
N ILE A 118 65.96 -28.48 -39.07
CA ILE A 118 65.94 -29.27 -40.30
C ILE A 118 64.51 -29.43 -40.80
N CYS A 119 63.58 -29.84 -39.94
CA CYS A 119 62.19 -30.04 -40.31
C CYS A 119 61.54 -28.74 -40.77
N HIS A 120 61.77 -27.63 -40.06
CA HIS A 120 61.23 -26.33 -40.44
C HIS A 120 61.76 -25.85 -41.79
N PHE A 121 63.08 -25.82 -42.01
CA PHE A 121 63.64 -25.39 -43.30
C PHE A 121 63.26 -26.33 -44.45
N MET A 122 63.09 -27.63 -44.17
CA MET A 122 62.61 -28.57 -45.18
C MET A 122 61.14 -28.31 -45.53
N ALA A 123 60.30 -27.93 -44.56
CA ALA A 123 58.91 -27.53 -44.80
C ALA A 123 58.82 -26.24 -45.63
N GLU A 124 59.78 -25.31 -45.48
CA GLU A 124 59.91 -24.14 -46.36
C GLU A 124 60.48 -24.46 -47.76
N GLY A 125 60.78 -25.73 -48.05
CA GLY A 125 61.35 -26.17 -49.32
C GLY A 125 62.85 -25.90 -49.48
N LYS A 126 63.55 -25.53 -48.40
CA LYS A 126 65.01 -25.30 -48.43
C LYS A 126 65.78 -26.63 -48.39
N ARG A 127 66.97 -26.63 -49.00
CA ARG A 127 67.92 -27.76 -48.93
C ARG A 127 68.85 -27.56 -47.74
N VAL A 128 68.88 -28.53 -46.83
CA VAL A 128 69.68 -28.47 -45.61
C VAL A 128 70.81 -29.49 -45.67
N LEU A 129 72.06 -29.02 -45.53
CA LEU A 129 73.23 -29.89 -45.37
C LEU A 129 73.63 -29.93 -43.90
N VAL A 130 73.65 -31.11 -43.32
CA VAL A 130 74.13 -31.33 -41.95
C VAL A 130 75.49 -32.01 -41.99
N SER A 131 76.46 -31.44 -41.28
CA SER A 131 77.81 -32.00 -41.15
C SER A 131 78.20 -32.14 -39.69
N SER A 132 78.98 -33.17 -39.38
CA SER A 132 79.50 -33.48 -38.05
C SER A 132 80.84 -34.19 -38.17
N GLN A 133 81.74 -34.00 -37.21
CA GLN A 133 83.00 -34.74 -37.13
C GLN A 133 82.78 -36.23 -36.77
N LYS A 134 81.67 -36.57 -36.10
CA LYS A 134 81.35 -37.93 -35.63
C LYS A 134 80.06 -38.46 -36.26
N ASP A 135 80.12 -39.67 -36.82
CA ASP A 135 78.98 -40.37 -37.44
C ASP A 135 77.84 -40.65 -36.44
N GLN A 136 78.16 -40.92 -35.18
CA GLN A 136 77.15 -41.17 -34.13
C GLN A 136 76.18 -39.99 -33.96
N ALA A 137 76.66 -38.75 -34.05
CA ALA A 137 75.82 -37.57 -33.90
C ALA A 137 74.83 -37.43 -35.06
N LEU A 138 75.24 -37.79 -36.28
CA LEU A 138 74.36 -37.82 -37.45
C LEU A 138 73.30 -38.91 -37.33
N SER A 139 73.67 -40.08 -36.80
CA SER A 139 72.70 -41.17 -36.57
C SER A 139 71.66 -40.80 -35.51
N VAL A 140 72.06 -40.15 -34.41
CA VAL A 140 71.12 -39.70 -33.37
C VAL A 140 70.17 -38.65 -33.95
N LEU A 141 70.70 -37.68 -34.70
CA LEU A 141 69.90 -36.64 -35.33
C LEU A 141 68.89 -37.21 -36.34
N HIS A 142 69.33 -38.15 -37.18
CA HIS A 142 68.45 -38.84 -38.13
C HIS A 142 67.28 -39.54 -37.42
N ASN A 143 67.51 -40.13 -36.25
CA ASN A 143 66.47 -40.78 -35.45
C ASN A 143 65.55 -39.78 -34.71
N MET A 144 65.97 -38.52 -34.53
CA MET A 144 65.11 -37.47 -33.97
C MET A 144 64.14 -36.89 -35.01
N ILE A 145 64.45 -37.01 -36.31
CA ILE A 145 63.54 -36.59 -37.39
C ILE A 145 62.34 -37.54 -37.43
N PRO A 146 61.10 -37.03 -37.59
CA PRO A 146 59.88 -37.85 -37.74
C PRO A 146 60.00 -38.93 -38.82
N ASN A 147 59.37 -40.08 -38.60
CA ASN A 147 59.49 -41.24 -39.49
C ASN A 147 59.08 -40.93 -40.93
N GLU A 148 58.10 -40.06 -41.09
CA GLU A 148 57.50 -39.62 -42.34
C GLU A 148 58.48 -38.78 -43.18
N LEU A 149 59.40 -38.07 -42.51
CA LEU A 149 60.36 -37.16 -43.12
C LEU A 149 61.73 -37.78 -43.36
N ARG A 150 62.06 -38.90 -42.67
CA ARG A 150 63.34 -39.61 -42.83
C ARG A 150 63.65 -40.06 -44.26
N PRO A 151 62.69 -40.54 -45.09
CA PRO A 151 62.96 -40.91 -46.47
C PRO A 151 63.48 -39.75 -47.34
N LEU A 152 63.17 -38.51 -46.96
CA LEU A 152 63.64 -37.29 -47.62
C LEU A 152 65.07 -36.91 -47.21
N CYS A 153 65.60 -37.54 -46.15
CA CYS A 153 66.91 -37.23 -45.60
C CYS A 153 67.99 -38.15 -46.20
N MET A 154 68.98 -37.57 -46.87
CA MET A 154 70.14 -38.33 -47.36
C MET A 154 71.27 -38.28 -46.33
N SER A 155 71.66 -39.44 -45.79
CA SER A 155 72.84 -39.55 -44.92
C SER A 155 74.01 -40.15 -45.68
N VAL A 156 75.00 -39.32 -46.03
CA VAL A 156 76.27 -39.78 -46.59
C VAL A 156 77.19 -40.15 -45.42
N LEU A 157 77.12 -41.40 -44.98
CA LEU A 157 78.04 -41.92 -43.97
C LEU A 157 79.31 -42.46 -44.65
N SER A 158 80.39 -42.48 -43.87
CA SER A 158 81.76 -42.84 -44.28
C SER A 158 81.91 -44.26 -44.89
N ASN A 159 80.91 -45.14 -44.76
CA ASN A 159 80.90 -46.49 -45.34
C ASN A 159 80.24 -46.52 -46.74
N VAL A 160 81.04 -46.60 -47.79
CA VAL A 160 80.64 -46.47 -49.21
C VAL A 160 79.58 -47.49 -49.66
N ARG A 161 79.52 -48.68 -49.03
CA ARG A 161 78.56 -49.74 -49.40
C ARG A 161 77.16 -49.49 -48.83
N ASP A 162 77.06 -49.11 -47.56
CA ASP A 162 75.79 -48.78 -46.91
C ASP A 162 75.17 -47.49 -47.45
N SER A 163 76.02 -46.52 -47.83
CA SER A 163 75.55 -45.24 -48.38
C SER A 163 74.87 -45.38 -49.74
N LYS A 164 75.27 -46.34 -50.58
CA LYS A 164 74.60 -46.62 -51.86
C LYS A 164 73.22 -47.26 -51.68
N GLU A 165 73.09 -48.19 -50.73
CA GLU A 165 71.79 -48.82 -50.44
C GLU A 165 70.81 -47.84 -49.81
N LYS A 166 71.28 -47.00 -48.88
CA LYS A 166 70.47 -45.92 -48.30
C LYS A 166 70.04 -44.89 -49.34
N LEU A 167 70.93 -44.51 -50.26
CA LEU A 167 70.60 -43.64 -51.39
C LEU A 167 69.52 -44.25 -52.27
N LYS A 168 69.68 -45.54 -52.62
CA LYS A 168 68.70 -46.26 -53.44
C LYS A 168 67.32 -46.27 -52.77
N ARG A 169 67.24 -46.62 -51.48
CA ARG A 169 65.98 -46.61 -50.71
C ARG A 169 65.35 -45.23 -50.64
N ALA A 170 66.13 -44.19 -50.37
CA ALA A 170 65.63 -42.81 -50.32
C ALA A 170 65.05 -42.38 -51.68
N VAL A 171 65.73 -42.68 -52.79
CA VAL A 171 65.24 -42.38 -54.14
C VAL A 171 63.98 -43.18 -54.47
N GLU A 172 63.93 -44.46 -54.10
CA GLU A 172 62.75 -45.31 -54.27
C GLU A 172 61.55 -44.73 -53.51
N SER A 173 61.73 -44.38 -52.23
CA SER A 173 60.68 -43.78 -51.40
C SER A 173 60.25 -42.39 -51.89
N ILE A 174 61.18 -41.53 -52.31
CA ILE A 174 60.83 -40.22 -52.89
C ILE A 174 60.03 -40.40 -54.18
N THR A 175 60.44 -41.33 -55.03
CA THR A 175 59.74 -41.63 -56.29
C THR A 175 58.34 -42.16 -55.99
N GLU A 176 58.22 -43.08 -55.02
CA GLU A 176 56.94 -43.62 -54.57
C GLU A 176 56.01 -42.50 -54.08
N ILE A 177 56.47 -41.64 -53.17
CA ILE A 177 55.73 -40.47 -52.69
C ILE A 177 55.28 -39.60 -53.88
N VAL A 178 56.19 -39.20 -54.76
CA VAL A 178 55.87 -38.34 -55.92
C VAL A 178 54.86 -38.99 -56.87
N THR A 179 54.90 -40.30 -57.06
CA THR A 179 53.97 -41.02 -57.95
C THR A 179 52.59 -41.26 -57.35
N GLN A 180 52.51 -41.47 -56.03
CA GLN A 180 51.26 -41.75 -55.32
C GLN A 180 50.55 -40.46 -54.87
N SER A 181 51.30 -39.38 -54.67
CA SER A 181 50.75 -38.10 -54.26
C SER A 181 49.96 -37.41 -55.38
N GLN A 182 48.75 -36.95 -55.04
CA GLN A 182 47.97 -36.04 -55.86
C GLN A 182 48.22 -34.61 -55.34
N PRO A 183 48.89 -33.72 -56.10
CA PRO A 183 49.24 -32.38 -55.62
C PRO A 183 48.05 -31.59 -55.09
N TYR A 184 46.90 -31.68 -55.78
CA TYR A 184 45.67 -31.01 -55.37
C TYR A 184 45.14 -31.51 -54.01
N ALA A 185 45.15 -32.83 -53.77
CA ALA A 185 44.68 -33.39 -52.50
C ALA A 185 45.58 -32.99 -51.32
N LEU A 186 46.89 -32.92 -51.54
CA LEU A 186 47.84 -32.45 -50.52
C LEU A 186 47.69 -30.95 -50.25
N GLU A 187 47.44 -30.13 -51.28
CA GLU A 187 47.15 -28.70 -51.10
C GLU A 187 45.84 -28.47 -50.30
N GLU A 188 44.83 -29.32 -50.51
CA GLU A 188 43.58 -29.29 -49.74
C GLU A 188 43.82 -29.69 -48.28
N GLU A 189 44.58 -30.77 -48.03
CA GLU A 189 44.95 -31.20 -46.67
C GLU A 189 45.77 -30.14 -45.92
N ILE A 190 46.72 -29.48 -46.59
CA ILE A 190 47.47 -28.35 -46.01
C ILE A 190 46.52 -27.23 -45.59
N LYS A 191 45.60 -26.82 -46.46
CA LYS A 191 44.62 -25.77 -46.12
C LYS A 191 43.72 -26.16 -44.95
N GLU A 192 43.29 -27.42 -44.87
CA GLU A 192 42.51 -27.90 -43.73
C GLU A 192 43.31 -27.85 -42.43
N LEU A 193 44.57 -28.27 -42.44
CA LEU A 193 45.45 -28.25 -41.28
C LEU A 193 45.78 -26.82 -40.84
N GLU A 194 46.04 -25.91 -41.79
CA GLU A 194 46.21 -24.49 -41.52
C GLU A 194 44.95 -23.88 -40.89
N SER A 195 43.76 -24.20 -41.42
CA SER A 195 42.50 -23.73 -40.84
C SER A 195 42.26 -24.26 -39.42
N LYS A 196 42.56 -25.55 -39.17
CA LYS A 196 42.49 -26.13 -37.82
C LYS A 196 43.48 -25.48 -36.87
N PHE A 197 44.71 -25.20 -37.32
CA PHE A 197 45.70 -24.49 -36.54
C PHE A 197 45.18 -23.11 -36.11
N ASP A 198 44.56 -22.38 -37.02
CA ASP A 198 44.01 -21.04 -36.78
C ASP A 198 42.91 -21.06 -35.71
N GLN A 199 42.01 -22.03 -35.80
CA GLN A 199 40.93 -22.21 -34.83
C GLN A 199 41.48 -22.52 -33.43
N ILE A 200 42.46 -23.43 -33.34
CA ILE A 200 43.08 -23.78 -32.06
C ILE A 200 43.81 -22.58 -31.48
N ARG A 201 44.51 -21.82 -32.33
CA ARG A 201 45.21 -20.59 -31.94
C ARG A 201 44.24 -19.55 -31.35
N GLU A 202 43.13 -19.29 -32.02
CA GLU A 202 42.10 -18.36 -31.55
C GLU A 202 41.51 -18.82 -30.20
N GLN A 203 41.20 -20.10 -30.05
CA GLN A 203 40.72 -20.66 -28.78
C GLN A 203 41.73 -20.49 -27.63
N LEU A 204 43.03 -20.66 -27.91
CA LEU A 204 44.09 -20.43 -26.94
C LEU A 204 44.17 -18.96 -26.53
N GLU A 205 44.06 -18.03 -27.49
CA GLU A 205 44.05 -16.59 -27.21
C GLU A 205 42.84 -16.17 -26.36
N ILE A 206 41.64 -16.68 -26.66
CA ILE A 206 40.42 -16.46 -25.87
C ILE A 206 40.62 -17.00 -24.44
N THR A 207 41.00 -18.27 -24.32
CA THR A 207 41.18 -18.93 -23.00
C THR A 207 42.21 -18.20 -22.16
N ARG A 208 43.29 -17.71 -22.77
CA ARG A 208 44.30 -16.91 -22.09
C ARG A 208 43.72 -15.60 -21.57
N ASN A 209 42.96 -14.88 -22.39
CA ASN A 209 42.33 -13.64 -21.97
C ASN A 209 41.36 -13.89 -20.80
N ASP A 210 40.61 -14.99 -20.84
CA ASP A 210 39.72 -15.39 -19.74
C ASP A 210 40.50 -15.66 -18.44
N ILE A 211 41.59 -16.42 -18.50
CA ILE A 211 42.46 -16.66 -17.34
C ILE A 211 43.02 -15.34 -16.80
N GLN A 212 43.44 -14.43 -17.67
CA GLN A 212 43.95 -13.12 -17.27
C GLN A 212 42.85 -12.27 -16.60
N GLU A 213 41.63 -12.25 -17.13
CA GLU A 213 40.52 -11.52 -16.52
C GLU A 213 40.11 -12.12 -15.17
N ILE A 214 40.06 -13.45 -15.05
CA ILE A 214 39.82 -14.13 -13.77
C ILE A 214 40.91 -13.77 -12.75
N SER A 215 42.18 -13.80 -13.18
CA SER A 215 43.30 -13.42 -12.31
C SER A 215 43.20 -11.97 -11.88
N LYS A 216 42.93 -11.02 -12.81
CA LYS A 216 42.71 -9.61 -12.46
C LYS A 216 41.57 -9.46 -11.46
N ALA A 217 40.45 -10.17 -11.65
CA ALA A 217 39.31 -10.12 -10.74
C ALA A 217 39.68 -10.52 -9.30
N GLN A 218 40.59 -11.47 -9.12
CA GLN A 218 41.07 -11.86 -7.78
C GLN A 218 41.94 -10.79 -7.10
N PHE A 219 42.56 -9.89 -7.88
CA PHE A 219 43.42 -8.81 -7.38
C PHE A 219 42.78 -7.43 -7.41
N ARG A 220 41.50 -7.33 -7.81
CA ARG A 220 40.73 -6.09 -7.72
C ARG A 220 40.30 -5.84 -6.29
N TYR A 221 40.57 -4.65 -5.77
CA TYR A 221 40.08 -4.26 -4.46
C TYR A 221 38.57 -4.00 -4.56
N ILE A 222 37.80 -4.46 -3.58
CA ILE A 222 36.38 -4.17 -3.44
C ILE A 222 36.26 -3.16 -2.31
N LYS A 223 35.63 -2.02 -2.60
CA LYS A 223 35.33 -1.02 -1.56
C LYS A 223 34.12 -1.49 -0.76
N TYR A 224 34.30 -1.65 0.55
CA TYR A 224 33.24 -1.93 1.49
C TYR A 224 33.33 -0.92 2.64
N GLN A 225 32.30 -0.09 2.79
CA GLN A 225 32.32 1.10 3.66
C GLN A 225 33.47 2.05 3.27
N ASP A 226 34.37 2.37 4.20
CA ASP A 226 35.53 3.23 3.98
C ASP A 226 36.84 2.46 3.78
N GLU A 227 36.77 1.12 3.72
CA GLU A 227 37.93 0.24 3.59
C GLU A 227 37.94 -0.52 2.25
N GLU A 228 39.13 -0.89 1.78
CA GLU A 228 39.35 -1.61 0.53
C GLU A 228 39.88 -3.01 0.84
N PHE A 229 39.20 -4.04 0.32
CA PHE A 229 39.56 -5.44 0.59
C PHE A 229 39.85 -6.19 -0.70
N LEU A 230 40.79 -7.14 -0.65
CA LEU A 230 40.83 -8.17 -1.67
C LEU A 230 39.66 -9.15 -1.49
N PRO A 231 39.16 -9.79 -2.56
CA PRO A 231 38.05 -10.74 -2.46
C PRO A 231 38.29 -11.85 -1.43
N ALA A 232 39.53 -12.35 -1.30
CA ALA A 232 39.89 -13.37 -0.33
C ALA A 232 39.75 -12.89 1.12
N ASP A 233 40.18 -11.65 1.41
CA ASP A 233 40.10 -11.05 2.73
C ASP A 233 38.63 -10.75 3.10
N LEU A 234 37.85 -10.27 2.14
CA LEU A 234 36.42 -10.01 2.31
C LEU A 234 35.65 -11.30 2.63
N ILE A 235 35.92 -12.41 1.92
CA ILE A 235 35.32 -13.73 2.21
C ILE A 235 35.64 -14.18 3.64
N LYS A 236 36.89 -13.97 4.09
CA LYS A 236 37.29 -14.33 5.45
C LYS A 236 36.52 -13.51 6.49
N LYS A 237 36.40 -12.20 6.28
CA LYS A 237 35.63 -11.28 7.15
C LYS A 237 34.15 -11.67 7.23
N ILE A 238 33.50 -11.95 6.08
CA ILE A 238 32.09 -12.37 6.03
C ILE A 238 31.85 -13.69 6.77
N ARG A 239 32.79 -14.65 6.70
CA ARG A 239 32.66 -15.92 7.45
C ARG A 239 32.73 -15.75 8.96
N GLU A 240 33.45 -14.74 9.43
CA GLU A 240 33.54 -14.39 10.85
C GLU A 240 32.28 -13.63 11.31
N GLU A 241 31.74 -12.73 10.48
CA GLU A 241 30.53 -11.95 10.72
C GLU A 241 29.24 -12.71 10.37
N LYS A 242 28.73 -13.54 11.28
CA LYS A 242 27.49 -14.33 11.09
C LYS A 242 26.18 -13.52 11.12
N GLN A 243 26.22 -12.19 11.11
CA GLN A 243 25.08 -11.32 11.39
C GLN A 243 23.98 -11.35 10.30
N HIS A 244 24.37 -11.63 9.04
CA HIS A 244 23.47 -11.54 7.88
C HIS A 244 23.28 -12.86 7.15
N THR A 245 23.61 -14.00 7.78
CA THR A 245 23.47 -15.34 7.16
C THR A 245 22.03 -15.74 6.83
N TRP A 246 21.03 -15.01 7.34
CA TRP A 246 19.63 -15.21 7.02
C TRP A 246 19.24 -14.66 5.63
N LEU A 247 20.05 -13.78 5.04
CA LEU A 247 19.82 -13.21 3.72
C LEU A 247 20.45 -14.12 2.66
N LEU A 248 19.61 -14.97 2.05
CA LEU A 248 20.01 -15.91 1.00
C LEU A 248 19.86 -15.31 -0.41
N ASP A 249 19.18 -14.17 -0.50
CA ASP A 249 18.86 -13.52 -1.76
C ASP A 249 20.09 -12.81 -2.33
N THR A 250 20.22 -12.81 -3.66
CA THR A 250 21.23 -12.05 -4.40
C THR A 250 20.59 -10.82 -5.02
N PRO A 251 20.57 -9.66 -4.35
CA PRO A 251 19.95 -8.45 -4.88
C PRO A 251 20.68 -8.00 -6.15
N ASN A 252 19.95 -7.33 -7.05
CA ASN A 252 20.56 -6.73 -8.23
C ASN A 252 21.57 -5.65 -7.81
N TYR A 253 22.75 -5.68 -8.40
CA TYR A 253 23.82 -4.71 -8.17
C TYR A 253 24.50 -4.33 -9.47
N GLU A 254 25.04 -3.12 -9.50
CA GLU A 254 25.93 -2.65 -10.56
C GLU A 254 27.35 -2.51 -10.01
N THR A 255 28.36 -2.66 -10.86
CA THR A 255 29.76 -2.47 -10.47
C THR A 255 30.36 -1.28 -11.21
N LYS A 256 30.94 -0.33 -10.49
CA LYS A 256 31.74 0.77 -11.06
C LYS A 256 33.21 0.52 -10.75
N ILE A 257 34.07 0.58 -11.77
CA ILE A 257 35.50 0.35 -11.62
C ILE A 257 36.23 1.69 -11.67
N GLU A 258 36.90 2.05 -10.58
CA GLU A 258 37.81 3.18 -10.53
C GLU A 258 39.24 2.68 -10.71
N LYS A 259 39.90 3.17 -11.76
CA LYS A 259 41.29 2.81 -12.07
C LYS A 259 42.23 3.92 -11.60
N SER A 260 43.18 3.55 -10.74
CA SER A 260 44.33 4.38 -10.41
C SER A 260 45.61 3.74 -10.95
N ASP A 261 46.72 4.49 -10.96
CA ASP A 261 48.02 4.01 -11.46
C ASP A 261 48.55 2.74 -10.79
N LYS A 262 48.02 2.36 -9.60
CA LYS A 262 48.50 1.21 -8.81
C LYS A 262 47.43 0.19 -8.44
N LYS A 263 46.14 0.52 -8.56
CA LYS A 263 45.04 -0.35 -8.13
C LYS A 263 43.76 -0.08 -8.91
N GLU A 264 43.02 -1.15 -9.17
CA GLU A 264 41.63 -1.11 -9.62
C GLU A 264 40.73 -1.36 -8.41
N VAL A 265 39.82 -0.41 -8.14
CA VAL A 265 38.85 -0.51 -7.04
C VAL A 265 37.45 -0.66 -7.63
N VAL A 266 36.76 -1.73 -7.23
CA VAL A 266 35.38 -2.02 -7.59
C VAL A 266 34.47 -1.48 -6.52
N HIS A 267 33.56 -0.60 -6.94
CA HIS A 267 32.46 -0.09 -6.13
C HIS A 267 31.19 -0.85 -6.49
N ILE A 268 30.62 -1.54 -5.51
CA ILE A 268 29.31 -2.18 -5.67
C ILE A 268 28.25 -1.11 -5.42
N VAL A 269 27.50 -0.79 -6.45
CA VAL A 269 26.38 0.14 -6.39
C VAL A 269 25.11 -0.70 -6.32
N THR A 270 24.53 -0.76 -5.13
CA THR A 270 23.19 -1.31 -4.92
C THR A 270 22.17 -0.21 -5.11
N ASN A 271 21.17 -0.44 -5.95
CA ASN A 271 20.01 0.45 -6.04
C ASN A 271 18.80 -0.29 -5.45
N PRO A 272 18.63 -0.27 -4.11
CA PRO A 272 17.50 -0.95 -3.49
C PRO A 272 16.18 -0.36 -4.02
N PRO A 273 15.14 -1.18 -4.24
CA PRO A 273 13.86 -0.73 -4.80
C PRO A 273 13.13 0.25 -3.87
N LEU A 274 13.46 0.21 -2.58
CA LEU A 274 12.92 1.05 -1.53
C LEU A 274 14.03 1.90 -0.91
N SER A 275 13.72 3.16 -0.68
CA SER A 275 14.54 4.05 0.15
C SER A 275 14.44 3.69 1.64
N ASP A 276 15.42 4.12 2.44
CA ASP A 276 15.41 3.89 3.90
C ASP A 276 14.11 4.36 4.57
N LYS A 277 13.56 5.50 4.10
CA LYS A 277 12.27 6.02 4.57
C LYS A 277 11.10 5.10 4.23
N GLU A 278 11.08 4.55 3.01
CA GLU A 278 10.03 3.61 2.58
C GLU A 278 10.15 2.27 3.33
N ILE A 279 11.36 1.84 3.69
CA ILE A 279 11.57 0.64 4.52
C ILE A 279 11.05 0.87 5.94
N GLU A 280 11.38 2.01 6.56
CA GLU A 280 10.84 2.38 7.87
C GLU A 280 9.30 2.44 7.85
N GLU A 281 8.74 3.05 6.82
CA GLU A 281 7.30 3.12 6.60
C GLU A 281 6.68 1.73 6.44
N LEU A 282 7.28 0.84 5.65
CA LEU A 282 6.82 -0.54 5.45
C LEU A 282 6.86 -1.33 6.77
N ILE A 283 7.88 -1.14 7.61
CA ILE A 283 7.97 -1.75 8.94
C ILE A 283 6.85 -1.25 9.86
N LEU A 284 6.59 0.06 9.88
CA LEU A 284 5.53 0.67 10.69
C LEU A 284 4.15 0.18 10.25
N LEU A 285 3.86 0.21 8.95
CA LEU A 285 2.62 -0.31 8.37
C LEU A 285 2.44 -1.80 8.69
N ARG A 286 3.48 -2.61 8.52
CA ARG A 286 3.43 -4.05 8.84
C ARG A 286 3.10 -4.27 10.31
N ARG A 287 3.76 -3.56 11.24
CA ARG A 287 3.48 -3.69 12.68
C ARG A 287 2.05 -3.26 13.04
N HIS A 288 1.55 -2.22 12.39
CA HIS A 288 0.20 -1.72 12.60
C HIS A 288 -0.87 -2.70 12.08
N LEU A 289 -0.65 -3.27 10.90
CA LEU A 289 -1.62 -4.11 10.18
C LEU A 289 -1.51 -5.61 10.51
N ILE A 290 -0.47 -6.06 11.22
CA ILE A 290 -0.19 -7.51 11.38
C ILE A 290 -1.36 -8.32 11.94
N LYS A 291 -2.14 -7.71 12.84
CA LYS A 291 -3.31 -8.35 13.46
C LYS A 291 -4.51 -8.48 12.52
N TYR A 292 -4.53 -7.69 11.44
CA TYR A 292 -5.65 -7.57 10.51
C TYR A 292 -5.33 -8.10 9.11
N PHE A 293 -4.09 -8.53 8.81
CA PHE A 293 -3.71 -8.98 7.45
C PHE A 293 -4.62 -10.07 6.89
N ASN A 294 -4.97 -11.07 7.69
CA ASN A 294 -5.87 -12.12 7.25
C ASN A 294 -7.23 -11.54 6.89
N ASP A 295 -7.80 -10.68 7.74
CA ASP A 295 -9.11 -10.07 7.53
C ASP A 295 -9.12 -9.09 6.32
N LEU A 296 -8.05 -8.31 6.14
CA LEU A 296 -7.88 -7.34 5.05
C LEU A 296 -7.56 -7.99 3.69
N SER A 297 -7.16 -9.26 3.69
CA SER A 297 -6.93 -10.04 2.46
C SER A 297 -8.22 -10.49 1.76
N TYR A 298 -9.37 -10.37 2.46
CA TYR A 298 -10.69 -10.69 1.95
C TYR A 298 -11.42 -9.44 1.43
N GLU A 299 -12.41 -9.65 0.56
CA GLU A 299 -13.38 -8.63 0.22
C GLU A 299 -14.39 -8.43 1.37
N LEU A 300 -14.58 -7.16 1.71
CA LEU A 300 -15.45 -6.67 2.77
C LEU A 300 -16.54 -5.78 2.15
N PRO A 301 -17.78 -5.81 2.69
CA PRO A 301 -18.80 -4.84 2.33
C PRO A 301 -18.35 -3.43 2.71
N ALA A 302 -18.69 -2.44 1.89
CA ALA A 302 -18.47 -1.05 2.26
C ALA A 302 -19.38 -0.69 3.43
N THR A 303 -18.89 0.12 4.36
CA THR A 303 -19.71 0.52 5.52
C THR A 303 -20.93 1.35 5.09
N ASN A 304 -20.86 2.01 3.93
CA ASN A 304 -21.97 2.73 3.29
C ASN A 304 -23.06 1.81 2.71
N ASP A 305 -22.74 0.56 2.39
CA ASP A 305 -23.70 -0.43 1.90
C ASP A 305 -24.41 -1.15 3.07
N LEU A 306 -24.00 -0.87 4.30
CA LEU A 306 -24.56 -1.38 5.54
C LEU A 306 -25.27 -0.26 6.32
N VAL A 307 -26.03 -0.66 7.33
CA VAL A 307 -26.67 0.25 8.29
C VAL A 307 -26.10 0.03 9.68
N ASP A 308 -26.08 1.08 10.50
CA ASP A 308 -25.64 1.00 11.88
C ASP A 308 -26.63 0.18 12.75
N ARG A 309 -26.21 -0.10 13.99
CA ARG A 309 -27.02 -0.87 14.94
C ARG A 309 -28.39 -0.24 15.21
N ALA A 310 -28.45 1.09 15.31
CA ALA A 310 -29.68 1.81 15.66
C ALA A 310 -30.71 1.72 14.53
N THR A 311 -30.26 1.93 13.29
CA THR A 311 -31.09 1.84 12.09
C THR A 311 -31.53 0.41 11.84
N PHE A 312 -30.62 -0.57 12.00
CA PHE A 312 -30.97 -1.99 11.91
C PHE A 312 -32.02 -2.38 12.95
N TYR A 313 -31.87 -1.94 14.21
CA TYR A 313 -32.85 -2.18 15.27
C TYR A 313 -34.23 -1.58 14.94
N LYS A 314 -34.27 -0.34 14.43
CA LYS A 314 -35.52 0.30 13.99
C LYS A 314 -36.20 -0.52 12.89
N MET A 315 -35.44 -0.91 11.87
CA MET A 315 -35.92 -1.76 10.77
C MET A 315 -36.49 -3.09 11.29
N VAL A 316 -35.75 -3.81 12.15
CA VAL A 316 -36.22 -5.06 12.77
C VAL A 316 -37.52 -4.85 13.54
N LYS A 317 -37.60 -3.79 14.36
CA LYS A 317 -38.80 -3.47 15.13
C LYS A 317 -40.01 -3.16 14.25
N ASP A 318 -39.82 -2.40 13.18
CA ASP A 318 -40.88 -2.03 12.26
C ASP A 318 -41.36 -3.25 11.45
N LEU A 319 -40.46 -4.16 11.07
CA LEU A 319 -40.80 -5.45 10.46
C LEU A 319 -41.51 -6.41 11.44
N GLN A 320 -41.22 -6.37 12.74
CA GLN A 320 -41.86 -7.24 13.73
C GLN A 320 -43.32 -6.82 14.04
N LYS A 321 -43.67 -5.53 13.92
CA LYS A 321 -45.03 -5.02 14.22
C LYS A 321 -46.12 -5.52 13.26
N ILE A 322 -45.76 -6.16 12.15
CA ILE A 322 -46.69 -6.64 11.09
C ILE A 322 -47.71 -7.66 11.60
N SER A 323 -47.34 -8.50 12.57
CA SER A 323 -48.26 -9.54 13.08
C SER A 323 -49.51 -8.94 13.77
N GLU A 324 -49.39 -7.71 14.28
CA GLU A 324 -50.47 -6.99 14.94
C GLU A 324 -51.25 -6.12 13.94
N LEU A 325 -50.54 -5.43 13.03
CA LEU A 325 -51.14 -4.47 12.08
C LEU A 325 -52.05 -5.12 11.01
N ASN A 326 -51.75 -6.32 10.54
CA ASN A 326 -52.59 -7.01 9.53
C ASN A 326 -54.00 -7.36 10.03
N LYS A 327 -54.22 -7.36 11.36
CA LYS A 327 -55.52 -7.62 11.98
C LYS A 327 -56.40 -6.37 12.05
N ASP A 328 -55.78 -5.20 12.26
CA ASP A 328 -56.47 -3.93 12.51
C ASP A 328 -56.82 -3.14 11.23
N ILE A 329 -56.10 -3.38 10.12
CA ILE A 329 -56.26 -2.62 8.86
C ILE A 329 -57.61 -2.87 8.15
N LYS A 330 -58.22 -4.05 8.33
CA LYS A 330 -59.52 -4.37 7.71
C LYS A 330 -60.71 -3.65 8.36
N ASP A 331 -60.58 -3.16 9.59
CA ASP A 331 -61.71 -2.66 10.38
C ASP A 331 -61.80 -1.12 10.45
N TYR A 332 -60.72 -0.39 10.14
CA TYR A 332 -60.67 1.05 10.42
C TYR A 332 -60.36 1.92 9.19
N VAL A 333 -61.48 2.40 8.62
CA VAL A 333 -61.66 3.65 7.84
C VAL A 333 -61.30 3.58 6.34
N PRO A 334 -62.26 3.21 5.47
CA PRO A 334 -62.15 3.28 4.01
C PRO A 334 -62.09 4.71 3.40
N SER A 335 -62.23 5.77 4.21
CA SER A 335 -62.61 7.11 3.73
C SER A 335 -61.56 8.23 3.91
N ILE A 336 -60.41 7.98 4.55
CA ILE A 336 -59.34 8.99 4.66
C ILE A 336 -58.39 8.84 3.46
N VAL A 337 -58.33 9.87 2.63
CA VAL A 337 -57.39 9.95 1.49
C VAL A 337 -56.28 10.93 1.83
N PHE A 338 -55.04 10.45 1.88
CA PHE A 338 -53.85 11.27 2.11
C PHE A 338 -53.43 11.95 0.80
N LYS A 339 -53.12 13.25 0.86
CA LYS A 339 -52.52 14.00 -0.25
C LYS A 339 -51.04 14.29 -0.03
N ASN A 340 -50.57 14.22 1.21
CA ASN A 340 -49.17 14.37 1.58
C ASN A 340 -48.85 13.34 2.67
N GLU A 341 -47.80 12.55 2.45
CA GLU A 341 -47.39 11.47 3.35
C GLU A 341 -46.02 11.74 4.00
N SER A 342 -45.60 13.01 4.10
CA SER A 342 -44.33 13.34 4.75
C SER A 342 -44.33 12.92 6.22
N GLU A 343 -43.26 12.26 6.65
CA GLU A 343 -43.09 11.77 8.03
C GLU A 343 -43.16 12.92 9.05
N GLU A 344 -42.62 14.10 8.70
CA GLU A 344 -42.64 15.28 9.55
C GLU A 344 -44.06 15.79 9.80
N LEU A 345 -44.87 15.96 8.75
CA LEU A 345 -46.26 16.40 8.91
C LEU A 345 -47.10 15.35 9.65
N ILE A 346 -46.91 14.07 9.36
CA ILE A 346 -47.61 12.98 10.06
C ILE A 346 -47.30 13.02 11.57
N ASN A 347 -46.03 13.18 11.95
CA ASN A 347 -45.63 13.26 13.35
C ASN A 347 -46.16 14.54 14.04
N GLN A 348 -46.14 15.68 13.35
CA GLN A 348 -46.74 16.92 13.85
C GLN A 348 -48.25 16.76 14.07
N ALA A 349 -48.96 16.11 13.14
CA ALA A 349 -50.39 15.83 13.27
C ALA A 349 -50.68 14.90 14.44
N LEU A 350 -49.94 13.79 14.58
CA LEU A 350 -50.12 12.88 15.71
C LEU A 350 -49.88 13.57 17.05
N LYS A 351 -48.89 14.46 17.14
CA LYS A 351 -48.63 15.24 18.35
C LYS A 351 -49.82 16.12 18.70
N VAL A 352 -50.29 16.94 17.76
CA VAL A 352 -51.40 17.88 18.00
C VAL A 352 -52.72 17.15 18.27
N LEU A 353 -52.97 16.05 17.56
CA LEU A 353 -54.13 15.19 17.81
C LEU A 353 -54.08 14.58 19.21
N LYS A 354 -52.89 14.15 19.68
CA LYS A 354 -52.73 13.62 21.03
C LYS A 354 -52.98 14.69 22.10
N GLU A 355 -52.37 15.88 21.96
CA GLU A 355 -52.61 17.00 22.87
C GLU A 355 -54.11 17.39 22.92
N ALA A 356 -54.80 17.34 21.77
CA ALA A 356 -56.23 17.59 21.68
C ALA A 356 -57.06 16.50 22.36
N ILE A 357 -56.70 15.23 22.19
CA ILE A 357 -57.35 14.09 22.88
C ILE A 357 -57.17 14.23 24.38
N ASP A 358 -55.94 14.47 24.84
CA ASP A 358 -55.62 14.64 26.27
C ASP A 358 -56.42 15.81 26.87
N THR A 359 -56.59 16.92 26.12
CA THR A 359 -57.41 18.07 26.55
C THR A 359 -58.91 17.74 26.57
N TYR A 360 -59.39 16.97 25.59
CA TYR A 360 -60.78 16.52 25.53
C TYR A 360 -61.12 15.55 26.67
N GLU A 361 -60.18 14.69 27.08
CA GLU A 361 -60.36 13.75 28.21
C GLU A 361 -60.51 14.47 29.56
N LEU A 362 -60.10 15.74 29.68
CA LEU A 362 -60.36 16.57 30.86
C LEU A 362 -61.82 17.06 30.96
N ILE A 363 -62.58 16.94 29.87
CA ILE A 363 -64.01 17.25 29.80
C ILE A 363 -64.77 16.02 30.33
N THR A 364 -65.24 16.11 31.56
CA THR A 364 -65.83 14.97 32.29
C THR A 364 -67.26 15.22 32.74
N GLU A 365 -67.68 16.49 32.82
CA GLU A 365 -68.99 16.88 33.32
C GLU A 365 -69.94 17.29 32.19
N ASN A 366 -71.22 16.96 32.35
CA ASN A 366 -72.27 17.20 31.35
C ASN A 366 -72.33 18.67 30.89
N TRP A 367 -72.17 19.63 31.82
CA TRP A 367 -72.22 21.05 31.47
C TRP A 367 -71.03 21.49 30.61
N GLN A 368 -69.87 20.85 30.74
CA GLN A 368 -68.71 21.15 29.88
C GLN A 368 -68.97 20.66 28.45
N HIS A 369 -69.62 19.49 28.29
CA HIS A 369 -70.06 19.00 26.98
C HIS A 369 -71.16 19.87 26.36
N SER A 370 -72.10 20.37 27.17
CA SER A 370 -73.12 21.34 26.72
C SER A 370 -72.46 22.64 26.25
N LEU A 371 -71.50 23.17 27.01
CA LEU A 371 -70.75 24.37 26.64
C LEU A 371 -69.96 24.17 25.34
N LEU A 372 -69.29 23.02 25.18
CA LEU A 372 -68.59 22.68 23.94
C LEU A 372 -69.55 22.61 22.74
N THR A 373 -70.76 22.08 22.94
CA THR A 373 -71.78 22.01 21.89
C THR A 373 -72.24 23.39 21.44
N ILE A 374 -72.39 24.34 22.38
CA ILE A 374 -72.76 25.73 22.08
C ILE A 374 -71.62 26.40 21.29
N LEU A 375 -70.38 26.24 21.76
CA LEU A 375 -69.19 26.78 21.09
C LEU A 375 -69.03 26.29 19.64
N GLN A 376 -69.53 25.09 19.31
CA GLN A 376 -69.40 24.47 17.98
C GLN A 376 -70.55 24.78 17.02
N LYS A 377 -71.74 25.17 17.52
CA LYS A 377 -72.96 25.31 16.69
C LYS A 377 -73.35 26.76 16.38
N ASP A 378 -73.14 27.67 17.33
CA ASP A 378 -73.56 29.07 17.19
C ASP A 378 -72.35 30.00 17.22
N ILE A 379 -72.02 30.58 16.07
CA ILE A 379 -70.84 31.44 15.90
C ILE A 379 -70.96 32.72 16.77
N PHE A 380 -72.15 33.32 16.83
CA PHE A 380 -72.37 34.57 17.55
C PHE A 380 -72.34 34.36 19.06
N GLU A 381 -72.99 33.29 19.55
CA GLU A 381 -72.91 32.95 20.97
C GLU A 381 -71.50 32.52 21.37
N ALA A 382 -70.81 31.75 20.52
CA ALA A 382 -69.45 31.30 20.77
C ALA A 382 -68.47 32.47 20.99
N ASP A 383 -68.53 33.51 20.15
CA ASP A 383 -67.60 34.65 20.28
C ASP A 383 -67.86 35.46 21.54
N LYS A 384 -69.13 35.64 21.93
CA LYS A 384 -69.50 36.29 23.19
C LYS A 384 -69.04 35.49 24.41
N ILE A 385 -69.10 34.16 24.34
CA ILE A 385 -68.61 33.26 25.39
C ILE A 385 -67.10 33.34 25.50
N LYS A 386 -66.37 33.28 24.36
CA LYS A 386 -64.91 33.39 24.34
C LYS A 386 -64.44 34.71 24.97
N GLU A 387 -65.03 35.83 24.56
CA GLU A 387 -64.69 37.15 25.11
C GLU A 387 -64.97 37.24 26.63
N SER A 388 -66.02 36.56 27.09
CA SER A 388 -66.35 36.49 28.52
C SER A 388 -65.32 35.66 29.31
N ILE A 389 -64.88 34.51 28.75
CA ILE A 389 -63.84 33.66 29.35
C ILE A 389 -62.49 34.38 29.40
N GLU A 390 -62.13 35.09 28.33
CA GLU A 390 -60.91 35.91 28.26
C GLU A 390 -60.89 37.05 29.27
N LYS A 391 -62.05 37.58 29.66
CA LYS A 391 -62.18 38.59 30.74
C LYS A 391 -62.09 37.98 32.14
N LEU A 392 -62.56 36.74 32.31
CA LEU A 392 -62.53 36.02 33.58
C LEU A 392 -61.14 35.46 33.91
N SER A 393 -60.36 35.04 32.90
CA SER A 393 -59.07 34.37 33.11
C SER A 393 -58.03 35.21 33.87
N PRO A 394 -57.81 36.52 33.62
CA PRO A 394 -56.81 37.31 34.33
C PRO A 394 -57.23 37.58 35.78
N GLN A 395 -58.53 37.72 36.02
CA GLN A 395 -59.09 37.89 37.37
C GLN A 395 -58.98 36.60 38.18
N ALA A 396 -59.21 35.44 37.54
CA ALA A 396 -59.02 34.13 38.15
C ALA A 396 -57.54 33.89 38.52
N GLU A 397 -56.61 34.29 37.66
CA GLU A 397 -55.18 34.24 37.98
C GLU A 397 -54.82 35.17 39.15
N LYS A 398 -55.35 36.40 39.16
CA LYS A 398 -55.16 37.34 40.28
C LYS A 398 -55.69 36.73 41.58
N LEU A 399 -56.90 36.15 41.56
CA LEU A 399 -57.48 35.47 42.72
C LEU A 399 -56.64 34.29 43.17
N LYS A 400 -56.15 33.46 42.24
CA LYS A 400 -55.26 32.32 42.56
C LYS A 400 -53.98 32.77 43.25
N LYS A 401 -53.33 33.84 42.76
CA LYS A 401 -52.12 34.41 43.38
C LYS A 401 -52.40 34.91 44.81
N LEU A 402 -53.51 35.65 44.99
CA LEU A 402 -53.91 36.15 46.29
C LEU A 402 -54.29 35.02 47.26
N TYR A 403 -54.97 33.98 46.79
CA TYR A 403 -55.33 32.81 47.58
C TYR A 403 -54.09 32.00 48.02
N GLN A 404 -53.09 31.84 47.14
CA GLN A 404 -51.83 31.17 47.46
C GLN A 404 -50.93 31.98 48.41
N ALA A 405 -51.08 33.30 48.43
CA ALA A 405 -50.33 34.19 49.30
C ALA A 405 -50.90 34.26 50.73
N GLN A 406 -52.08 33.68 50.99
CA GLN A 406 -52.65 33.61 52.34
C GLN A 406 -51.98 32.53 53.18
N ASP A 407 -51.63 32.87 54.42
CA ASP A 407 -51.17 31.90 55.40
C ASP A 407 -52.37 31.14 56.01
N PRO A 408 -52.48 29.81 55.80
CA PRO A 408 -53.60 29.02 56.31
C PRO A 408 -53.65 28.94 57.85
N LEU A 409 -52.57 29.31 58.55
CA LEU A 409 -52.52 29.35 60.03
C LEU A 409 -52.93 30.72 60.60
N GLN A 410 -53.18 31.72 59.74
CA GLN A 410 -53.45 33.09 60.13
C GLN A 410 -54.94 33.41 60.03
N THR A 411 -55.54 33.86 61.14
CA THR A 411 -56.94 34.31 61.17
C THR A 411 -57.00 35.83 61.18
N ILE A 412 -57.58 36.44 60.13
CA ILE A 412 -57.77 37.88 60.03
C ILE A 412 -59.24 38.22 60.30
N THR A 413 -59.49 39.12 61.25
CA THR A 413 -60.84 39.62 61.57
C THR A 413 -60.96 41.06 61.08
N LEU A 414 -61.92 41.32 60.20
CA LEU A 414 -62.20 42.63 59.62
C LEU A 414 -63.52 43.20 60.17
N PRO A 415 -63.67 44.54 60.26
CA PRO A 415 -64.91 45.17 60.70
C PRO A 415 -66.04 45.05 59.67
N GLU A 416 -67.14 44.38 60.04
CA GLU A 416 -68.32 44.18 59.16
C GLU A 416 -69.07 45.48 58.80
N THR A 417 -68.93 46.53 59.62
CA THR A 417 -69.66 47.80 59.47
C THR A 417 -69.11 48.74 58.37
N ILE A 418 -68.01 48.37 57.69
CA ILE A 418 -67.30 49.24 56.74
C ILE A 418 -67.10 48.51 55.41
N GLU A 419 -67.37 49.21 54.32
CA GLU A 419 -67.13 48.70 52.96
C GLU A 419 -65.65 48.35 52.73
N LEU A 420 -65.40 47.20 52.09
CA LEU A 420 -64.06 46.68 51.80
C LEU A 420 -63.17 47.68 51.04
N GLU A 421 -63.73 48.50 50.13
CA GLU A 421 -62.95 49.49 49.39
C GLU A 421 -62.45 50.64 50.28
N LYS A 422 -63.31 51.13 51.17
CA LYS A 422 -62.94 52.16 52.15
C LYS A 422 -61.91 51.60 53.14
N LEU A 423 -62.06 50.33 53.54
CA LEU A 423 -61.12 49.64 54.42
C LEU A 423 -59.75 49.46 53.75
N ARG A 424 -59.72 49.04 52.47
CA ARG A 424 -58.50 48.94 51.65
C ARG A 424 -57.74 50.26 51.61
N ILE A 425 -58.43 51.38 51.35
CA ILE A 425 -57.82 52.72 51.33
C ILE A 425 -57.22 53.07 52.69
N HIS A 426 -57.96 52.79 53.78
CA HIS A 426 -57.48 53.07 55.14
C HIS A 426 -56.25 52.22 55.53
N VAL A 427 -56.23 50.95 55.14
CA VAL A 427 -55.10 50.03 55.39
C VAL A 427 -53.90 50.37 54.51
N SER A 428 -54.11 50.73 53.24
CA SER A 428 -53.03 51.18 52.33
C SER A 428 -52.34 52.44 52.85
N ASP A 429 -53.11 53.46 53.27
CA ASP A 429 -52.54 54.68 53.86
C ASP A 429 -51.86 54.40 55.22
N ALA A 430 -52.33 53.40 55.98
CA ALA A 430 -51.63 52.95 57.19
C ALA A 430 -50.26 52.33 56.88
N ILE A 431 -50.18 51.47 55.84
CA ILE A 431 -48.93 50.85 55.38
C ILE A 431 -47.96 51.91 54.86
N GLU A 432 -48.42 52.89 54.08
CA GLU A 432 -47.56 53.99 53.60
C GLU A 432 -46.95 54.80 54.75
N ARG A 433 -47.73 55.06 55.80
CA ARG A 433 -47.23 55.77 56.98
C ARG A 433 -46.19 54.95 57.73
N LEU A 434 -46.43 53.65 57.89
CA LEU A 434 -45.47 52.71 58.48
C LEU A 434 -44.18 52.64 57.66
N LYS A 435 -44.26 52.58 56.33
CA LYS A 435 -43.09 52.63 55.41
C LYS A 435 -42.27 53.91 55.57
N LYS A 436 -42.93 55.03 55.91
CA LYS A 436 -42.29 56.32 56.19
C LYS A 436 -41.81 56.46 57.65
N GLY A 437 -41.80 55.36 58.44
CA GLY A 437 -41.36 55.33 59.84
C GLY A 437 -42.32 56.02 60.82
N LYS A 438 -43.55 56.34 60.39
CA LYS A 438 -44.56 57.06 61.19
C LYS A 438 -45.56 56.08 61.79
N SER A 439 -46.12 56.44 62.96
CA SER A 439 -47.22 55.69 63.56
C SER A 439 -48.47 55.66 62.66
N ILE A 440 -49.18 54.53 62.71
CA ILE A 440 -50.45 54.26 62.02
C ILE A 440 -51.51 55.29 62.40
N PHE A 441 -51.49 55.76 63.65
CA PHE A 441 -52.40 56.80 64.15
C PHE A 441 -51.66 58.14 64.21
N ASN A 442 -52.17 59.16 63.51
CA ASN A 442 -51.66 60.52 63.63
C ASN A 442 -52.12 61.16 64.95
N LEU A 443 -51.28 62.01 65.57
CA LEU A 443 -51.69 62.83 66.73
C LEU A 443 -52.84 63.80 66.38
N PHE A 444 -53.00 64.13 65.10
CA PHE A 444 -54.08 64.97 64.55
C PHE A 444 -55.09 64.21 63.68
N ASP A 445 -55.29 62.90 63.88
CA ASP A 445 -56.20 62.10 63.05
C ASP A 445 -57.69 62.44 63.35
N LEU A 446 -58.21 63.47 62.68
CA LEU A 446 -59.58 63.99 62.80
C LEU A 446 -60.65 63.02 62.26
N ASN A 447 -60.26 62.00 61.51
CA ASN A 447 -61.18 61.02 60.95
C ASN A 447 -61.50 59.90 61.96
N ARG A 448 -62.45 60.18 62.87
CA ARG A 448 -62.92 59.23 63.89
C ARG A 448 -63.37 57.88 63.32
N LYS A 449 -63.93 57.86 62.09
CA LYS A 449 -64.38 56.64 61.41
C LYS A 449 -63.20 55.76 60.98
N ARG A 450 -62.15 56.35 60.38
CA ARG A 450 -60.89 55.65 60.04
C ARG A 450 -60.23 55.04 61.27
N LYS A 451 -60.10 55.82 62.34
CA LYS A 451 -59.48 55.37 63.60
C LYS A 451 -60.25 54.20 64.23
N LYS A 452 -61.59 54.22 64.15
CA LYS A 452 -62.45 53.12 64.59
C LYS A 452 -62.31 51.89 63.69
N ALA A 453 -62.17 52.07 62.38
CA ALA A 453 -61.97 51.01 61.40
C ALA A 453 -60.67 50.23 61.65
N LEU A 454 -59.54 50.94 61.75
CA LEU A 454 -58.22 50.33 61.91
C LEU A 454 -58.03 49.64 63.26
N LYS A 455 -58.69 50.15 64.32
CA LYS A 455 -58.69 49.52 65.65
C LYS A 455 -59.53 48.24 65.74
N ALA A 456 -60.44 48.03 64.79
CA ALA A 456 -61.31 46.86 64.75
C ALA A 456 -60.75 45.73 63.87
N ILE A 457 -59.50 45.87 63.40
CA ILE A 457 -58.79 44.83 62.63
C ILE A 457 -57.92 44.03 63.59
N PHE A 458 -58.03 42.70 63.51
CA PHE A 458 -57.21 41.78 64.30
C PHE A 458 -56.59 40.71 63.42
N ILE A 459 -55.39 40.29 63.79
CA ILE A 459 -54.66 39.15 63.23
C ILE A 459 -54.37 38.19 64.40
N ASN A 460 -54.79 36.93 64.30
CA ASN A 460 -54.71 35.94 65.38
C ASN A 460 -55.24 36.48 66.73
N SER A 461 -56.37 37.19 66.68
CA SER A 461 -56.99 37.88 67.82
C SER A 461 -56.15 38.98 68.49
N LYS A 462 -55.10 39.48 67.84
CA LYS A 462 -54.24 40.58 68.30
C LYS A 462 -54.24 41.75 67.30
N PRO A 463 -54.03 43.00 67.74
CA PRO A 463 -53.87 44.11 66.82
C PRO A 463 -52.58 43.94 65.99
N PRO A 464 -52.57 44.33 64.70
CA PRO A 464 -51.40 44.13 63.84
C PRO A 464 -50.27 45.08 64.23
N SER A 465 -49.07 44.53 64.38
CA SER A 465 -47.91 45.15 64.99
C SER A 465 -46.74 45.35 64.02
N SER A 466 -46.63 44.52 62.98
CA SER A 466 -45.56 44.62 61.99
C SER A 466 -46.05 45.11 60.63
N LEU A 467 -45.15 45.71 59.84
CA LEU A 467 -45.45 46.12 58.46
C LEU A 467 -45.92 44.93 57.61
N LYS A 468 -45.35 43.75 57.83
CA LYS A 468 -45.73 42.52 57.15
C LYS A 468 -47.18 42.11 57.48
N GLU A 469 -47.57 42.15 58.75
CA GLU A 469 -48.94 41.82 59.17
C GLU A 469 -49.97 42.78 58.54
N TRP A 470 -49.63 44.06 58.39
CA TRP A 470 -50.48 45.02 57.68
C TRP A 470 -50.55 44.75 56.17
N GLU A 471 -49.43 44.36 55.54
CA GLU A 471 -49.42 43.93 54.14
C GLU A 471 -50.24 42.65 53.93
N ASP A 472 -50.20 41.69 54.85
CA ASP A 472 -51.02 40.47 54.82
C ASP A 472 -52.52 40.79 54.94
N ILE A 473 -52.89 41.78 55.77
CA ILE A 473 -54.27 42.29 55.88
C ILE A 473 -54.70 42.96 54.58
N LEU A 474 -53.84 43.75 53.94
CA LEU A 474 -54.15 44.35 52.64
C LEU A 474 -54.37 43.28 51.57
N ASN A 475 -53.52 42.25 51.53
CA ASN A 475 -53.64 41.11 50.63
C ASN A 475 -54.94 40.33 50.88
N HIS A 476 -55.34 40.15 52.14
CA HIS A 476 -56.61 39.51 52.48
C HIS A 476 -57.82 40.35 52.07
N ILE A 477 -57.77 41.68 52.22
CA ILE A 477 -58.83 42.59 51.72
C ILE A 477 -58.92 42.54 50.19
N GLU A 478 -57.79 42.56 49.48
CA GLU A 478 -57.73 42.39 48.02
C GLU A 478 -58.27 41.03 47.57
N PHE A 479 -57.98 39.96 48.32
CA PHE A 479 -58.53 38.64 48.08
C PHE A 479 -60.07 38.66 48.19
N LEU A 480 -60.62 39.16 49.30
CA LEU A 480 -62.08 39.21 49.51
C LEU A 480 -62.79 40.05 48.44
N LYS A 481 -62.19 41.18 48.05
CA LYS A 481 -62.71 42.04 46.98
C LYS A 481 -62.71 41.30 45.64
N THR A 482 -61.55 40.76 45.25
CA THR A 482 -61.40 40.05 43.97
C THR A 482 -62.31 38.82 43.91
N LEU A 483 -62.47 38.11 45.03
CA LEU A 483 -63.39 36.98 45.16
C LEU A 483 -64.85 37.42 44.98
N LYS A 484 -65.27 38.50 45.63
CA LYS A 484 -66.66 39.00 45.54
C LYS A 484 -67.01 39.45 44.12
N GLU A 485 -66.10 40.19 43.48
CA GLU A 485 -66.25 40.64 42.09
C GLU A 485 -66.29 39.46 41.12
N LEU A 486 -65.33 38.54 41.22
CA LEU A 486 -65.25 37.38 40.33
C LEU A 486 -66.42 36.40 40.55
N LYS A 487 -66.85 36.18 41.80
CA LYS A 487 -68.02 35.35 42.12
C LYS A 487 -69.30 35.93 41.50
N TYR A 488 -69.47 37.25 41.55
CA TYR A 488 -70.61 37.92 40.91
C TYR A 488 -70.58 37.75 39.38
N GLN A 489 -69.42 38.00 38.76
CA GLN A 489 -69.24 37.83 37.32
C GLN A 489 -69.44 36.37 36.88
N TRP A 490 -68.89 35.41 37.65
CA TRP A 490 -69.09 33.98 37.42
C TRP A 490 -70.55 33.58 37.53
N ASN A 491 -71.26 33.95 38.60
CA ASN A 491 -72.65 33.54 38.78
C ASN A 491 -73.57 34.12 37.68
N ASN A 492 -73.31 35.35 37.22
CA ASN A 492 -74.01 35.93 36.07
C ASN A 492 -73.71 35.15 34.78
N PHE A 493 -72.44 34.86 34.49
CA PHE A 493 -72.05 34.04 33.36
C PHE A 493 -72.67 32.64 33.45
N ALA A 494 -72.66 32.05 34.64
CA ALA A 494 -73.15 30.72 34.91
C ALA A 494 -74.66 30.60 34.73
N GLN A 495 -75.41 31.63 35.13
CA GLN A 495 -76.84 31.71 34.92
C GLN A 495 -77.21 31.82 33.44
N ILE A 496 -76.50 32.66 32.67
CA ILE A 496 -76.73 32.81 31.23
C ILE A 496 -76.43 31.50 30.48
N MET A 497 -75.34 30.83 30.87
CA MET A 497 -74.86 29.61 30.20
C MET A 497 -75.46 28.32 30.75
N ASN A 498 -76.31 28.40 31.78
CA ASN A 498 -76.87 27.26 32.51
C ASN A 498 -75.79 26.26 33.00
N ILE A 499 -74.69 26.80 33.57
CA ILE A 499 -73.59 26.03 34.18
C ILE A 499 -73.60 26.22 35.72
N PRO A 500 -72.80 25.45 36.50
CA PRO A 500 -72.87 25.47 37.96
C PRO A 500 -72.61 26.85 38.59
N GLN A 501 -73.53 27.29 39.46
CA GLN A 501 -73.43 28.52 40.24
C GLN A 501 -72.88 28.24 41.64
N LEU A 502 -72.18 29.21 42.24
CA LEU A 502 -71.68 29.12 43.60
C LEU A 502 -72.73 29.53 44.62
N SER A 503 -72.91 28.69 45.66
CA SER A 503 -73.78 28.98 46.80
C SER A 503 -73.25 30.12 47.69
N GLU A 504 -74.12 30.73 48.50
CA GLU A 504 -73.70 31.72 49.52
C GLU A 504 -73.06 31.02 50.74
N SER A 505 -71.79 30.60 50.60
CA SER A 505 -70.98 30.16 51.75
C SER A 505 -70.62 31.36 52.63
N LYS A 506 -70.61 31.15 53.95
CA LYS A 506 -70.03 32.12 54.91
C LYS A 506 -68.50 32.05 55.00
N ILE A 507 -67.86 31.14 54.26
CA ILE A 507 -66.41 30.88 54.30
C ILE A 507 -65.80 31.27 52.93
N PRO A 508 -65.10 32.42 52.83
CA PRO A 508 -64.51 32.92 51.59
C PRO A 508 -63.48 31.99 50.94
N GLU A 509 -62.69 31.27 51.74
CA GLU A 509 -61.64 30.36 51.26
C GLU A 509 -62.23 29.16 50.53
N LYS A 510 -63.40 28.68 50.98
CA LYS A 510 -64.15 27.59 50.33
C LYS A 510 -64.68 28.07 48.98
N ASP A 511 -65.28 29.27 48.94
CA ASP A 511 -65.78 29.88 47.71
C ASP A 511 -64.67 30.10 46.69
N ALA A 512 -63.50 30.60 47.12
CA ALA A 512 -62.36 30.79 46.22
C ALA A 512 -61.87 29.47 45.63
N LYS A 513 -61.76 28.42 46.45
CA LYS A 513 -61.33 27.10 45.98
C LYS A 513 -62.33 26.50 44.97
N GLU A 514 -63.63 26.62 45.25
CA GLU A 514 -64.70 26.10 44.39
C GLU A 514 -64.77 26.89 43.07
N LEU A 515 -64.71 28.23 43.14
CA LEU A 515 -64.68 29.11 41.97
C LEU A 515 -63.47 28.84 41.06
N LEU A 516 -62.27 28.75 41.64
CA LEU A 516 -61.05 28.44 40.88
C LEU A 516 -61.12 27.04 40.25
N SER A 517 -61.76 26.08 40.92
CA SER A 517 -62.00 24.74 40.36
C SER A 517 -62.96 24.79 39.16
N LEU A 518 -64.06 25.53 39.27
CA LEU A 518 -65.04 25.67 38.19
C LEU A 518 -64.46 26.39 36.98
N ILE A 519 -63.71 27.49 37.19
CA ILE A 519 -63.00 28.20 36.12
C ILE A 519 -61.95 27.29 35.46
N LYS A 520 -61.20 26.50 36.25
CA LYS A 520 -60.26 25.53 35.69
C LYS A 520 -60.97 24.49 34.81
N LYS A 521 -62.14 24.00 35.23
CA LYS A 521 -62.96 23.07 34.43
C LYS A 521 -63.52 23.74 33.17
N LEU A 522 -63.77 25.05 33.19
CA LEU A 522 -64.22 25.81 32.02
C LEU A 522 -63.13 25.93 30.95
N ASN A 523 -61.85 25.95 31.34
CA ASN A 523 -60.74 26.09 30.40
C ASN A 523 -60.63 24.92 29.41
N ALA A 524 -60.87 23.67 29.83
CA ALA A 524 -60.73 22.50 28.95
C ALA A 524 -61.59 22.55 27.67
N PRO A 525 -62.92 22.79 27.73
CA PRO A 525 -63.73 22.92 26.51
C PRO A 525 -63.39 24.19 25.70
N TYR A 526 -63.00 25.28 26.36
CA TYR A 526 -62.56 26.50 25.67
C TYR A 526 -61.25 26.29 24.90
N GLU A 527 -60.21 25.73 25.54
CA GLU A 527 -58.90 25.46 24.94
C GLU A 527 -59.00 24.44 23.80
N TYR A 528 -59.82 23.40 23.97
CA TYR A 528 -60.07 22.44 22.90
C TYR A 528 -60.64 23.12 21.64
N GLU A 529 -61.65 23.98 21.79
CA GLU A 529 -62.30 24.63 20.65
C GLU A 529 -61.45 25.76 20.03
N THR A 530 -60.82 26.58 20.86
CA THR A 530 -60.12 27.80 20.40
C THR A 530 -58.67 27.57 20.01
N ALA A 531 -57.98 26.64 20.66
CA ALA A 531 -56.56 26.40 20.44
C ALA A 531 -56.31 25.13 19.63
N TYR A 532 -56.96 24.01 19.96
CA TYR A 532 -56.64 22.73 19.35
C TYR A 532 -57.41 22.45 18.06
N LEU A 533 -58.73 22.68 18.03
CA LEU A 533 -59.55 22.42 16.85
C LEU A 533 -59.06 23.17 15.58
N PRO A 534 -58.69 24.46 15.63
CA PRO A 534 -58.15 25.17 14.47
C PRO A 534 -56.77 24.66 14.05
N LYS A 535 -55.92 24.30 15.02
CA LYS A 535 -54.60 23.71 14.76
C LYS A 535 -54.74 22.35 14.08
N ILE A 536 -55.67 21.52 14.54
CA ILE A 536 -55.98 20.20 13.95
C ILE A 536 -56.45 20.38 12.52
N LYS A 537 -57.44 21.25 12.26
CA LYS A 537 -57.93 21.53 10.91
C LYS A 537 -56.80 21.98 9.98
N LYS A 538 -55.98 22.93 10.42
CA LYS A 538 -54.85 23.43 9.64
C LYS A 538 -53.81 22.34 9.31
N ILE A 539 -53.44 21.53 10.29
CA ILE A 539 -52.42 20.48 10.09
C ILE A 539 -52.98 19.34 9.25
N LEU A 540 -54.22 18.91 9.51
CA LEU A 540 -54.86 17.86 8.73
C LEU A 540 -55.17 18.31 7.31
N ASP A 541 -55.50 19.58 7.07
CA ASP A 541 -55.63 20.10 5.72
C ASP A 541 -54.31 20.03 4.95
N SER A 542 -53.14 19.95 5.59
CA SER A 542 -51.90 19.69 4.85
C SER A 542 -51.69 18.21 4.48
N LEU A 543 -52.39 17.28 5.15
CA LEU A 543 -52.16 15.82 5.07
C LEU A 543 -53.25 15.06 4.33
N ILE A 544 -54.52 15.40 4.54
CA ILE A 544 -55.68 14.63 4.06
C ILE A 544 -56.61 15.50 3.21
N LEU A 545 -57.30 14.89 2.25
CA LEU A 545 -58.36 15.55 1.47
C LEU A 545 -59.61 15.73 2.34
N GLN A 546 -60.33 16.84 2.17
CA GLN A 546 -61.55 17.16 2.91
C GLN A 546 -61.38 17.15 4.44
N ALA A 547 -60.22 17.62 4.93
CA ALA A 547 -59.87 17.61 6.35
C ALA A 547 -60.95 18.22 7.25
N ASP A 548 -61.54 19.36 6.87
CA ASP A 548 -62.60 20.02 7.63
C ASP A 548 -63.86 19.15 7.79
N GLU A 549 -64.25 18.42 6.75
CA GLU A 549 -65.41 17.54 6.78
C GLU A 549 -65.14 16.28 7.64
N ILE A 550 -63.91 15.77 7.61
CA ILE A 550 -63.51 14.60 8.37
C ILE A 550 -63.43 14.93 9.88
N VAL A 551 -62.83 16.08 10.23
CA VAL A 551 -62.71 16.55 11.62
C VAL A 551 -64.07 16.83 12.26
N THR A 552 -65.05 17.27 11.48
CA THR A 552 -66.40 17.56 11.98
C THR A 552 -67.27 16.31 12.14
N LYS A 553 -67.10 15.30 11.27
CA LYS A 553 -67.95 14.09 11.27
C LYS A 553 -67.36 12.91 12.04
N THR A 554 -66.07 12.94 12.37
CA THR A 554 -65.36 11.78 12.92
C THR A 554 -64.71 12.11 14.27
N PRO A 555 -64.84 11.25 15.30
CA PRO A 555 -64.12 11.41 16.56
C PRO A 555 -62.60 11.49 16.35
N ILE A 556 -61.95 12.46 17.01
CA ILE A 556 -60.50 12.70 16.87
C ILE A 556 -59.66 11.46 17.21
N GLN A 557 -60.11 10.63 18.14
CA GLN A 557 -59.42 9.37 18.48
C GLN A 557 -59.35 8.40 17.29
N ARG A 558 -60.38 8.38 16.42
CA ARG A 558 -60.37 7.55 15.20
C ARG A 558 -59.42 8.13 14.15
N ILE A 559 -59.38 9.46 14.02
CA ILE A 559 -58.45 10.15 13.12
C ILE A 559 -56.99 9.89 13.56
N TYR A 560 -56.70 10.01 14.86
CA TYR A 560 -55.39 9.70 15.43
C TYR A 560 -54.96 8.26 15.15
N LYS A 561 -55.85 7.29 15.39
CA LYS A 561 -55.57 5.87 15.09
C LYS A 561 -55.28 5.65 13.60
N ALA A 562 -56.08 6.23 12.70
CA ALA A 562 -55.88 6.08 11.26
C ALA A 562 -54.55 6.67 10.77
N ILE A 563 -54.18 7.87 11.23
CA ILE A 563 -52.90 8.49 10.88
C ILE A 563 -51.72 7.70 11.47
N ASN A 564 -51.88 7.17 12.69
CA ASN A 564 -50.84 6.34 13.31
C ASN A 564 -50.66 5.03 12.53
N LEU A 565 -51.75 4.37 12.13
CA LEU A 565 -51.70 3.18 11.26
C LEU A 565 -50.99 3.47 9.94
N LYS A 566 -51.29 4.61 9.29
CA LYS A 566 -50.62 5.01 8.04
C LYS A 566 -49.12 5.24 8.25
N ARG A 567 -48.71 5.84 9.36
CA ARG A 567 -47.28 6.00 9.72
C ARG A 567 -46.60 4.64 9.86
N GLU A 568 -47.19 3.72 10.61
CA GLU A 568 -46.61 2.38 10.81
C GLU A 568 -46.55 1.59 9.49
N GLN A 569 -47.53 1.75 8.59
CA GLN A 569 -47.51 1.15 7.25
C GLN A 569 -46.35 1.69 6.40
N SER A 570 -46.12 3.01 6.40
CA SER A 570 -44.99 3.62 5.67
C SER A 570 -43.64 3.16 6.23
N ASN A 571 -43.49 3.14 7.55
CA ASN A 571 -42.28 2.63 8.22
C ASN A 571 -41.99 1.18 7.85
N PHE A 572 -43.03 0.34 7.80
CA PHE A 572 -42.91 -1.05 7.37
C PHE A 572 -42.44 -1.17 5.92
N GLN A 573 -43.07 -0.45 4.98
CA GLN A 573 -42.67 -0.47 3.57
C GLN A 573 -41.22 -0.03 3.36
N ASN A 574 -40.81 1.06 4.03
CA ASN A 574 -39.43 1.55 3.98
C ASN A 574 -38.45 0.51 4.54
N SER A 575 -38.81 -0.13 5.66
CA SER A 575 -37.99 -1.18 6.27
C SER A 575 -37.88 -2.43 5.39
N GLN A 576 -38.92 -2.76 4.63
CA GLN A 576 -38.91 -3.87 3.68
C GLN A 576 -38.00 -3.58 2.48
N ILE A 577 -38.07 -2.36 1.93
CA ILE A 577 -37.17 -1.92 0.85
C ILE A 577 -35.72 -1.97 1.34
N LEU A 578 -35.46 -1.45 2.55
CA LEU A 578 -34.13 -1.47 3.15
C LEU A 578 -33.62 -2.90 3.36
N LEU A 579 -34.47 -3.83 3.82
CA LEU A 579 -34.12 -5.25 3.99
C LEU A 579 -33.69 -5.88 2.65
N GLU A 580 -34.47 -5.65 1.58
CA GLU A 580 -34.16 -6.18 0.24
C GLU A 580 -32.87 -5.56 -0.33
N GLN A 581 -32.64 -4.26 -0.10
CA GLN A 581 -31.39 -3.59 -0.50
C GLN A 581 -30.17 -4.19 0.23
N LEU A 582 -30.25 -4.35 1.54
CA LEU A 582 -29.16 -4.95 2.35
C LEU A 582 -28.88 -6.39 1.92
N LYS A 583 -29.92 -7.19 1.67
CA LYS A 583 -29.78 -8.55 1.15
C LYS A 583 -29.09 -8.54 -0.22
N SER A 584 -29.58 -7.72 -1.15
CA SER A 584 -29.01 -7.61 -2.50
C SER A 584 -27.52 -7.23 -2.46
N ASN A 585 -27.15 -6.23 -1.66
CA ASN A 585 -25.76 -5.79 -1.51
C ASN A 585 -24.85 -6.91 -0.98
N LEU A 586 -25.29 -7.62 0.06
CA LEU A 586 -24.50 -8.71 0.65
C LEU A 586 -24.39 -9.93 -0.27
N TYR A 587 -25.48 -10.30 -0.96
CA TYR A 587 -25.44 -11.42 -1.92
C TYR A 587 -24.56 -11.12 -3.13
N ARG A 588 -24.47 -9.87 -3.59
CA ARG A 588 -23.50 -9.49 -4.64
C ARG A 588 -22.06 -9.79 -4.22
N ILE A 589 -21.69 -9.51 -2.97
CA ILE A 589 -20.35 -9.75 -2.45
C ILE A 589 -20.07 -11.27 -2.31
N THR A 590 -21.07 -12.08 -1.97
CA THR A 590 -20.89 -13.55 -1.86
C THR A 590 -20.46 -14.25 -3.16
N SER A 591 -20.59 -13.59 -4.32
CA SER A 591 -20.15 -14.11 -5.62
C SER A 591 -18.62 -14.05 -5.85
N SER A 592 -17.89 -13.37 -4.96
CA SER A 592 -16.44 -13.23 -5.03
C SER A 592 -15.70 -14.47 -4.51
N HIS A 593 -14.48 -14.70 -5.01
CA HIS A 593 -13.64 -15.83 -4.62
C HIS A 593 -13.05 -15.73 -3.20
N ARG A 594 -13.03 -14.54 -2.58
CA ARG A 594 -12.42 -14.32 -1.25
C ARG A 594 -13.28 -13.44 -0.36
N VAL A 595 -14.43 -13.95 0.07
CA VAL A 595 -15.37 -13.22 0.92
C VAL A 595 -15.05 -13.42 2.40
N HIS A 596 -15.03 -12.34 3.18
CA HIS A 596 -14.78 -12.44 4.60
C HIS A 596 -15.96 -13.16 5.32
N PRO A 597 -15.70 -14.08 6.27
CA PRO A 597 -16.73 -14.76 7.08
C PRO A 597 -17.81 -13.88 7.75
N VAL A 598 -17.53 -12.58 7.93
CA VAL A 598 -18.49 -11.64 8.51
C VAL A 598 -19.72 -11.43 7.64
N VAL A 599 -19.60 -11.60 6.32
CA VAL A 599 -20.72 -11.48 5.37
C VAL A 599 -21.78 -12.54 5.64
N ASN A 600 -21.36 -13.77 5.98
CA ASN A 600 -22.31 -14.83 6.36
C ASN A 600 -23.06 -14.51 7.65
N ILE A 601 -22.38 -13.90 8.64
CA ILE A 601 -23.01 -13.47 9.90
C ILE A 601 -24.04 -12.35 9.64
N LEU A 602 -23.75 -11.43 8.71
CA LEU A 602 -24.70 -10.38 8.30
C LEU A 602 -25.93 -10.98 7.60
N ILE A 603 -25.73 -11.94 6.69
CA ILE A 603 -26.83 -12.64 6.00
C ILE A 603 -27.68 -13.45 6.98
N GLU A 604 -27.06 -14.18 7.91
CA GLU A 604 -27.78 -14.88 8.99
C GLU A 604 -28.63 -13.92 9.82
N SER A 605 -28.07 -12.78 10.19
CA SER A 605 -28.78 -11.76 10.98
C SER A 605 -29.97 -11.15 10.21
N LEU A 606 -29.90 -11.08 8.88
CA LEU A 606 -31.00 -10.64 8.01
C LEU A 606 -32.06 -11.71 7.75
N ASN A 607 -31.70 -12.99 7.87
CA ASN A 607 -32.62 -14.11 7.69
C ASN A 607 -33.35 -14.45 9.00
N ASP A 608 -32.74 -14.22 10.15
CA ASP A 608 -33.31 -14.44 11.49
C ASP A 608 -33.60 -13.11 12.21
N ILE A 609 -34.47 -12.30 11.63
CA ILE A 609 -34.84 -10.96 12.12
C ILE A 609 -35.69 -11.04 13.42
N HIS A 610 -36.26 -12.20 13.72
CA HIS A 610 -37.06 -12.43 14.93
C HIS A 610 -36.20 -12.70 16.17
N ASN A 611 -34.94 -13.07 15.98
CA ASN A 611 -34.03 -13.34 17.07
C ASN A 611 -33.37 -12.06 17.60
N PRO A 612 -33.53 -11.72 18.89
CA PRO A 612 -32.90 -10.54 19.49
C PRO A 612 -31.36 -10.55 19.38
N ALA A 613 -30.74 -11.73 19.31
CA ALA A 613 -29.29 -11.86 19.18
C ALA A 613 -28.77 -11.37 17.81
N SER A 614 -29.61 -11.36 16.78
CA SER A 614 -29.25 -10.90 15.42
C SER A 614 -28.89 -9.41 15.40
N ILE A 615 -29.54 -8.59 16.23
CA ILE A 615 -29.24 -7.15 16.35
C ILE A 615 -27.85 -6.93 16.97
N ASP A 616 -27.50 -7.71 18.00
CA ASP A 616 -26.19 -7.60 18.66
C ASP A 616 -25.06 -8.12 17.76
N LYS A 617 -25.31 -9.23 17.06
CA LYS A 617 -24.40 -9.77 16.04
C LYS A 617 -24.16 -8.75 14.92
N TRP A 618 -25.21 -8.16 14.35
CA TRP A 618 -25.11 -7.14 13.31
C TRP A 618 -24.27 -5.95 13.77
N GLY A 619 -24.56 -5.40 14.96
CA GLY A 619 -23.82 -4.25 15.50
C GLY A 619 -22.32 -4.54 15.70
N LYS A 620 -21.97 -5.70 16.25
CA LYS A 620 -20.56 -6.13 16.42
C LYS A 620 -19.84 -6.27 15.10
N VAL A 621 -20.51 -6.87 14.10
CA VAL A 621 -19.93 -7.04 12.77
C VAL A 621 -19.77 -5.71 12.05
N TYR A 622 -20.75 -4.81 12.14
CA TYR A 622 -20.67 -3.47 11.56
C TYR A 622 -19.46 -2.69 12.08
N GLU A 623 -19.24 -2.67 13.41
CA GLU A 623 -18.06 -2.01 13.99
C GLU A 623 -16.75 -2.67 13.56
N LYS A 624 -16.72 -4.00 13.42
CA LYS A 624 -15.55 -4.72 12.90
C LYS A 624 -15.27 -4.33 11.44
N VAL A 625 -16.28 -4.31 10.56
CA VAL A 625 -16.15 -3.92 9.15
C VAL A 625 -15.66 -2.47 9.04
N LYS A 626 -16.26 -1.55 9.81
CA LYS A 626 -15.86 -0.14 9.86
C LYS A 626 -14.40 0.03 10.29
N THR A 627 -13.97 -0.73 11.29
CA THR A 627 -12.57 -0.73 11.76
C THR A 627 -11.65 -1.22 10.65
N LEU A 628 -11.99 -2.33 9.98
CA LEU A 628 -11.18 -2.87 8.88
C LEU A 628 -11.14 -1.94 7.67
N GLU A 629 -12.26 -1.30 7.32
CA GLU A 629 -12.32 -0.32 6.22
C GLU A 629 -11.40 0.88 6.49
N SER A 630 -11.28 1.32 7.75
CA SER A 630 -10.36 2.41 8.12
C SER A 630 -8.87 2.07 7.88
N PHE A 631 -8.50 0.79 7.92
CA PHE A 631 -7.14 0.32 7.67
C PHE A 631 -6.88 -0.08 6.21
N LYS A 632 -7.90 -0.05 5.36
CA LYS A 632 -7.79 -0.43 3.94
C LYS A 632 -6.82 0.47 3.16
N PRO A 633 -6.80 1.81 3.32
CA PRO A 633 -5.82 2.67 2.65
C PRO A 633 -4.38 2.32 3.04
N ASP A 634 -4.13 2.07 4.32
CA ASP A 634 -2.80 1.69 4.83
C ASP A 634 -2.36 0.33 4.28
N TYR A 635 -3.30 -0.61 4.11
CA TYR A 635 -3.03 -1.92 3.52
C TYR A 635 -2.76 -1.85 2.00
N GLU A 636 -3.48 -1.01 1.28
CA GLU A 636 -3.22 -0.74 -0.13
C GLU A 636 -1.85 -0.09 -0.33
N HIS A 637 -1.49 0.88 0.52
CA HIS A 637 -0.17 1.50 0.52
C HIS A 637 0.94 0.51 0.89
N PHE A 638 0.72 -0.35 1.88
CA PHE A 638 1.64 -1.44 2.22
C PHE A 638 1.90 -2.36 1.01
N ASN A 639 0.85 -2.79 0.30
CA ASN A 639 0.99 -3.63 -0.89
C ASN A 639 1.69 -2.89 -2.06
N LYS A 640 1.47 -1.58 -2.18
CA LYS A 640 2.16 -0.76 -3.19
C LYS A 640 3.66 -0.67 -2.92
N LEU A 641 4.06 -0.51 -1.66
CA LEU A 641 5.48 -0.55 -1.27
C LEU A 641 6.07 -1.96 -1.42
N LEU A 642 5.29 -3.01 -1.19
CA LEU A 642 5.74 -4.40 -1.38
C LEU A 642 5.96 -4.78 -2.85
N ASN A 643 5.23 -4.15 -3.78
CA ASN A 643 5.27 -4.43 -5.21
C ASN A 643 6.23 -3.50 -6.00
N LYS A 644 6.86 -2.54 -5.33
CA LYS A 644 7.99 -1.78 -5.87
C LYS A 644 9.25 -2.63 -5.82
#